data_AF-A0A1W4W6I0-F1
#
_entry.id   AF-A0A1W4W6I0-F1
#
_cell.length_a   1.000
_cell.length_b   1.000
_cell.length_c   1.000
_cell.angle_alpha   90.00
_cell.angle_beta   90.00
_cell.angle_gamma   90.00
#
_symmetry.space_group_name_H-M   'P 1'
#
loop_
_entity.id
_entity.type
_entity.pdbx_description
1 polymer ?
#
loop_
_entity_poly.entity_id
_entity_poly.type
_entity_poly.pdbx_seq_one_letter_code
_entity_poly.pdbx_strand_id
1 'polypeptide(L)'
;MQWYLFIIVLLYEIECSNLLAEISAAEISEKKYCSCDMDDLQEIECRCSGSGLLDIPREGDLPTGLISLIIEDAGIEVLKQRSLAPYSATLKELYIHRAPKLLKIQTEVFNVVLPNLKILRIVNTGLEEMVQLSNLTTPVLHMIDLENNNIKRINPRQVSHVKAEQLSLNYNDLRSVEEEAFLDSEIAKISFKGNAKLTFVHQRAFFGLKSLRQIDLSDTAIMFLPTEGLHEIEVLKVQVVESLKVFPSVFNFRFIKEAWLTYPYHCCAFKFPHTHNPWEYERHKQFERKLAKECTSFSYNISANSAEDHWNQEEFFHNSTISLNGIAPVLANCGHVKINYLEVECHPAPDAFNPCEDIMGNWILRIPVWFISSIAIIGNLFVIIVICTSHFRLTVSKFLMCNLAIADLCIGIHLLLIAIVDACSIGVYFNYAIDWQIGDGCRIAGFLTVFGNVLSVYTLTIITTERWYTITWAIQLNRRLKLRTTIRAMIAGWLTAIVMALLPLVGVSSYSKTSICLPLETKGKIDVVYLSLLLILNAFAFILICGCYGSMYKSIKTGTTTRSITCVRPDLTIAKRMALLVFTDFACWSPIAFFGLTALLGHPLITVTQTKILLVFFYPLNSCANPLLYALVTQQYRRDFFILMGRYGLCKDRAERHKGAIGGKPLPYKSAPRFKKPNGKKSCKSNSSISANGQRSSVLTTCVSVELTLVRSGSKHSHRCRPEYKNVGGEIVARDTYEVDSHGKLRTTENL
;
A
#
# COMPACT_ATOMS: atom_id res chain seq x y z
N MET A 1 26.69 -38.26 12.10
CA MET A 1 25.22 -38.11 12.12
C MET A 1 24.68 -37.50 10.82
N GLN A 2 25.16 -36.34 10.34
CA GLN A 2 24.69 -35.78 9.05
C GLN A 2 25.10 -36.57 7.80
N TRP A 3 26.27 -37.23 7.79
CA TRP A 3 26.70 -38.07 6.66
C TRP A 3 25.93 -39.39 6.53
N TYR A 4 25.42 -39.94 7.63
CA TYR A 4 24.62 -41.17 7.61
C TYR A 4 23.21 -40.92 7.06
N LEU A 5 22.62 -39.76 7.33
CA LEU A 5 21.32 -39.39 6.74
C LEU A 5 21.41 -39.19 5.22
N PHE A 6 22.52 -38.63 4.73
CA PHE A 6 22.70 -38.37 3.29
C PHE A 6 22.84 -39.68 2.48
N ILE A 7 23.51 -40.68 3.04
CA ILE A 7 23.64 -42.00 2.42
C ILE A 7 22.30 -42.76 2.48
N ILE A 8 21.54 -42.65 3.56
CA ILE A 8 20.21 -43.29 3.66
C ILE A 8 19.22 -42.66 2.66
N VAL A 9 19.26 -41.34 2.46
CA VAL A 9 18.40 -40.65 1.46
C VAL A 9 18.80 -41.02 0.04
N LEU A 10 20.10 -41.10 -0.28
CA LEU A 10 20.58 -41.55 -1.58
C LEU A 10 20.25 -43.02 -1.87
N LEU A 11 20.35 -43.90 -0.88
CA LEU A 11 19.96 -45.31 -1.03
C LEU A 11 18.45 -45.45 -1.22
N TYR A 12 17.64 -44.64 -0.52
CA TYR A 12 16.18 -44.60 -0.73
C TYR A 12 15.80 -44.07 -2.12
N GLU A 13 16.49 -43.05 -2.66
CA GLU A 13 16.23 -42.55 -4.01
C GLU A 13 16.66 -43.54 -5.11
N ILE A 14 17.73 -44.31 -4.88
CA ILE A 14 18.21 -45.33 -5.83
C ILE A 14 17.30 -46.57 -5.81
N GLU A 15 16.87 -47.04 -4.63
CA GLU A 15 15.89 -48.14 -4.53
C GLU A 15 14.51 -47.73 -5.07
N CYS A 16 14.07 -46.48 -4.88
CA CYS A 16 12.81 -45.99 -5.45
C CYS A 16 12.89 -45.82 -6.98
N SER A 17 14.05 -45.40 -7.52
CA SER A 17 14.26 -45.30 -8.97
C SER A 17 14.36 -46.69 -9.63
N ASN A 18 14.96 -47.67 -8.97
CA ASN A 18 15.02 -49.05 -9.47
C ASN A 18 13.67 -49.78 -9.32
N LEU A 19 12.89 -49.51 -8.27
CA LEU A 19 11.52 -50.03 -8.15
C LEU A 19 10.60 -49.40 -9.20
N LEU A 20 10.76 -48.11 -9.52
CA LEU A 20 10.02 -47.46 -10.61
C LEU A 20 10.47 -47.96 -11.99
N ALA A 21 11.75 -48.29 -12.17
CA ALA A 21 12.26 -48.88 -13.40
C ALA A 21 11.77 -50.33 -13.59
N GLU A 22 11.74 -51.16 -12.54
CA GLU A 22 11.19 -52.52 -12.59
C GLU A 22 9.66 -52.56 -12.68
N ILE A 23 8.93 -51.57 -12.14
CA ILE A 23 7.48 -51.42 -12.33
C ILE A 23 7.17 -50.86 -13.74
N SER A 24 8.07 -50.10 -14.36
CA SER A 24 7.92 -49.62 -15.74
C SER A 24 8.28 -50.65 -16.83
N ALA A 25 8.90 -51.78 -16.45
CA ALA A 25 9.39 -52.81 -17.37
C ALA A 25 8.74 -54.19 -17.15
N ALA A 26 7.72 -54.30 -16.29
CA ALA A 26 6.79 -55.42 -16.33
C ALA A 26 5.85 -55.19 -17.54
N GLU A 27 5.93 -56.09 -18.53
CA GLU A 27 5.08 -56.13 -19.72
C GLU A 27 3.60 -55.86 -19.39
N ILE A 28 3.17 -54.59 -19.44
CA ILE A 28 1.76 -54.26 -19.68
C ILE A 28 1.55 -54.60 -21.14
N SER A 29 1.23 -55.87 -21.38
CA SER A 29 0.49 -56.29 -22.57
C SER A 29 -0.51 -55.18 -22.91
N GLU A 30 -0.43 -54.63 -24.13
CA GLU A 30 -1.35 -53.65 -24.72
C GLU A 30 -2.78 -54.21 -24.79
N LYS A 31 -3.35 -54.58 -23.64
CA LYS A 31 -4.65 -55.20 -23.52
C LYS A 31 -5.65 -54.09 -23.33
N LYS A 32 -6.42 -53.83 -24.39
CA LYS A 32 -7.72 -53.16 -24.27
C LYS A 32 -8.63 -54.06 -23.43
N TYR A 33 -9.26 -53.50 -22.41
CA TYR A 33 -10.25 -54.18 -21.60
C TYR A 33 -11.54 -53.37 -21.60
N CYS A 34 -12.66 -53.99 -21.95
CA CYS A 34 -13.98 -53.39 -21.88
C CYS A 34 -14.90 -54.31 -21.09
N SER A 35 -15.64 -53.75 -20.14
CA SER A 35 -16.63 -54.44 -19.31
C SER A 35 -17.93 -53.65 -19.34
N CYS A 36 -19.05 -54.32 -19.50
CA CYS A 36 -20.36 -53.70 -19.42
C CYS A 36 -21.16 -54.37 -18.31
N ASP A 37 -21.79 -53.55 -17.47
CA ASP A 37 -22.66 -54.00 -16.38
C ASP A 37 -24.00 -53.27 -16.46
N MET A 38 -25.03 -53.83 -15.81
CA MET A 38 -26.30 -53.13 -15.61
C MET A 38 -26.25 -52.42 -14.27
N ASP A 39 -26.43 -51.10 -14.32
CA ASP A 39 -26.53 -50.27 -13.13
C ASP A 39 -27.90 -50.46 -12.41
N ASP A 40 -28.03 -49.93 -11.20
CA ASP A 40 -29.21 -50.01 -10.33
C ASP A 40 -30.52 -49.55 -11.00
N LEU A 41 -30.41 -48.74 -12.06
CA LEU A 41 -31.52 -48.23 -12.88
C LEU A 41 -31.86 -49.10 -14.09
N GLN A 42 -31.30 -50.31 -14.20
CA GLN A 42 -31.37 -51.19 -15.39
C GLN A 42 -30.79 -50.54 -16.65
N GLU A 43 -29.80 -49.66 -16.47
CA GLU A 43 -29.11 -48.99 -17.57
C GLU A 43 -27.77 -49.65 -17.82
N ILE A 44 -27.42 -49.89 -19.09
CA ILE A 44 -26.16 -50.55 -19.45
C ILE A 44 -25.03 -49.51 -19.42
N GLU A 45 -24.13 -49.64 -18.44
CA GLU A 45 -22.89 -48.88 -18.33
C GLU A 45 -21.72 -49.72 -18.86
N CYS A 46 -20.95 -49.16 -19.78
CA CYS A 46 -19.77 -49.81 -20.34
C CYS A 46 -18.51 -49.02 -19.98
N ARG A 47 -17.52 -49.69 -19.39
CA ARG A 47 -16.21 -49.14 -19.03
C ARG A 47 -15.11 -49.80 -19.86
N CYS A 48 -14.36 -48.98 -20.58
CA CYS A 48 -13.22 -49.39 -21.39
C CYS A 48 -11.94 -48.72 -20.89
N SER A 49 -10.88 -49.52 -20.70
CA SER A 49 -9.59 -49.03 -20.23
C SER A 49 -8.42 -49.74 -20.90
N GLY A 50 -7.27 -49.06 -20.94
CA GLY A 50 -5.98 -49.60 -21.38
C GLY A 50 -5.31 -48.78 -22.48
N SER A 51 -3.97 -48.75 -22.45
CA SER A 51 -3.14 -47.99 -23.38
C SER A 51 -3.26 -48.46 -24.85
N GLY A 52 -3.69 -49.70 -25.08
CA GLY A 52 -3.97 -50.23 -26.42
C GLY A 52 -5.29 -49.74 -27.04
N LEU A 53 -6.11 -48.98 -26.29
CA LEU A 53 -7.35 -48.41 -26.79
C LEU A 53 -7.05 -47.16 -27.63
N LEU A 54 -6.98 -47.32 -28.96
CA LEU A 54 -6.61 -46.26 -29.92
C LEU A 54 -7.81 -45.51 -30.52
N ASP A 55 -9.03 -46.02 -30.33
CA ASP A 55 -10.29 -45.41 -30.80
C ASP A 55 -11.44 -45.91 -29.92
N ILE A 56 -12.63 -45.31 -30.04
CA ILE A 56 -13.84 -45.84 -29.38
C ILE A 56 -14.17 -47.22 -29.96
N PRO A 57 -14.41 -48.26 -29.14
CA PRO A 57 -14.77 -49.59 -29.64
C PRO A 57 -16.00 -49.53 -30.54
N ARG A 58 -16.02 -50.35 -31.59
CA ARG A 58 -17.10 -50.38 -32.59
C ARG A 58 -18.06 -51.55 -32.35
N GLU A 59 -19.11 -51.61 -33.16
CA GLU A 59 -20.10 -52.69 -33.20
C GLU A 59 -19.44 -54.07 -33.15
N GLY A 60 -19.77 -54.87 -32.12
CA GLY A 60 -19.20 -56.19 -31.85
C GLY A 60 -18.38 -56.27 -30.55
N ASP A 61 -17.78 -55.16 -30.10
CA ASP A 61 -17.02 -55.08 -28.84
C ASP A 61 -17.87 -54.57 -27.65
N LEU A 62 -18.94 -53.81 -27.93
CA LEU A 62 -19.86 -53.23 -26.93
C LEU A 62 -21.33 -53.41 -27.37
N PRO A 63 -22.27 -53.52 -26.42
CA PRO A 63 -23.70 -53.56 -26.72
C PRO A 63 -24.19 -52.22 -27.29
N THR A 64 -24.94 -52.27 -28.40
CA THR A 64 -25.49 -51.07 -29.06
C THR A 64 -26.55 -50.35 -28.23
N GLY A 65 -27.11 -51.03 -27.22
CA GLY A 65 -28.09 -50.47 -26.27
C GLY A 65 -27.48 -49.75 -25.06
N LEU A 66 -26.17 -49.50 -25.03
CA LEU A 66 -25.51 -48.87 -23.89
C LEU A 66 -25.99 -47.43 -23.65
N ILE A 67 -26.04 -47.04 -22.38
CA ILE A 67 -26.53 -45.74 -21.93
C ILE A 67 -25.38 -44.85 -21.44
N SER A 68 -24.41 -45.44 -20.74
CA SER A 68 -23.22 -44.73 -20.27
C SER A 68 -21.96 -45.39 -20.83
N LEU A 69 -21.06 -44.58 -21.41
CA LEU A 69 -19.77 -45.03 -21.94
C LEU A 69 -18.65 -44.31 -21.21
N ILE A 70 -17.81 -45.07 -20.53
CA ILE A 70 -16.66 -44.59 -19.78
C ILE A 70 -15.37 -45.12 -20.40
N ILE A 71 -14.50 -44.20 -20.79
CA ILE A 71 -13.19 -44.46 -21.39
C ILE A 71 -12.12 -43.92 -20.45
N GLU A 72 -11.25 -44.79 -19.96
CA GLU A 72 -10.23 -44.46 -18.96
C GLU A 72 -8.83 -44.91 -19.41
N ASP A 73 -7.79 -44.14 -19.10
CA ASP A 73 -6.40 -44.58 -19.29
C ASP A 73 -6.11 -45.04 -20.74
N ALA A 74 -6.79 -44.39 -21.70
CA ALA A 74 -6.79 -44.77 -23.10
C ALA A 74 -5.60 -44.17 -23.88
N GLY A 75 -5.09 -44.93 -24.85
CA GLY A 75 -4.03 -44.50 -25.77
C GLY A 75 -4.53 -43.72 -26.99
N ILE A 76 -5.76 -43.20 -26.96
CA ILE A 76 -6.37 -42.47 -28.08
C ILE A 76 -5.59 -41.17 -28.28
N GLU A 77 -5.03 -40.96 -29.47
CA GLU A 77 -4.37 -39.70 -29.83
C GLU A 77 -5.32 -38.71 -30.49
N VAL A 78 -6.16 -39.21 -31.39
CA VAL A 78 -7.14 -38.42 -32.14
C VAL A 78 -8.45 -39.18 -32.19
N LEU A 79 -9.52 -38.55 -31.71
CA LEU A 79 -10.85 -39.11 -31.83
C LEU A 79 -11.38 -38.89 -33.26
N LYS A 80 -11.62 -39.99 -33.98
CA LYS A 80 -11.93 -39.98 -35.41
C LYS A 80 -13.42 -39.76 -35.67
N GLN A 81 -13.76 -39.26 -36.85
CA GLN A 81 -15.15 -39.12 -37.31
C GLN A 81 -15.99 -40.40 -37.12
N ARG A 82 -17.29 -40.23 -36.85
CA ARG A 82 -18.28 -41.32 -36.69
C ARG A 82 -18.02 -42.32 -35.55
N SER A 83 -17.07 -42.07 -34.65
CA SER A 83 -16.76 -42.95 -33.52
C SER A 83 -17.93 -43.13 -32.54
N LEU A 84 -18.85 -42.17 -32.48
CA LEU A 84 -20.06 -42.22 -31.65
C LEU A 84 -21.32 -42.70 -32.41
N ALA A 85 -21.23 -42.93 -33.73
CA ALA A 85 -22.38 -43.30 -34.55
C ALA A 85 -23.10 -44.59 -34.08
N PRO A 86 -22.39 -45.67 -33.66
CA PRO A 86 -23.03 -46.92 -33.22
C PRO A 86 -23.91 -46.77 -31.98
N TYR A 87 -23.61 -45.79 -31.12
CA TYR A 87 -24.28 -45.58 -29.83
C TYR A 87 -25.26 -44.40 -29.85
N SER A 88 -25.45 -43.79 -31.03
CA SER A 88 -26.11 -42.49 -31.15
C SER A 88 -27.56 -42.46 -30.65
N ALA A 89 -28.27 -43.59 -30.76
CA ALA A 89 -29.67 -43.69 -30.34
C ALA A 89 -29.86 -43.80 -28.81
N THR A 90 -28.90 -44.34 -28.07
CA THR A 90 -29.09 -44.74 -26.66
C THR A 90 -28.20 -43.99 -25.67
N LEU A 91 -27.06 -43.47 -26.12
CA LEU A 91 -26.06 -42.84 -25.26
C LEU A 91 -26.62 -41.60 -24.53
N LYS A 92 -26.60 -41.65 -23.20
CA LYS A 92 -26.92 -40.53 -22.30
C LYS A 92 -25.67 -39.88 -21.72
N GLU A 93 -24.62 -40.64 -21.48
CA GLU A 93 -23.43 -40.16 -20.79
C GLU A 93 -22.16 -40.63 -21.49
N LEU A 94 -21.25 -39.68 -21.75
CA LEU A 94 -19.93 -39.96 -22.32
C LEU A 94 -18.86 -39.41 -21.40
N TYR A 95 -18.04 -40.30 -20.86
CA TYR A 95 -16.88 -39.98 -20.04
C TYR A 95 -15.61 -40.42 -20.74
N ILE A 96 -14.69 -39.49 -20.96
CA ILE A 96 -13.32 -39.75 -21.38
C ILE A 96 -12.42 -39.12 -20.34
N HIS A 97 -11.71 -39.91 -19.55
CA HIS A 97 -10.81 -39.35 -18.55
C HIS A 97 -9.48 -40.09 -18.43
N ARG A 98 -8.48 -39.37 -17.91
CA ARG A 98 -7.09 -39.87 -17.81
C ARG A 98 -6.54 -40.38 -19.14
N ALA A 99 -6.83 -39.67 -20.23
CA ALA A 99 -6.34 -39.99 -21.57
C ALA A 99 -5.31 -38.93 -22.04
N PRO A 100 -4.10 -38.90 -21.47
CA PRO A 100 -3.14 -37.79 -21.70
C PRO A 100 -2.65 -37.70 -23.14
N LYS A 101 -2.77 -38.78 -23.91
CA LYS A 101 -2.40 -38.80 -25.33
C LYS A 101 -3.45 -38.18 -26.25
N LEU A 102 -4.68 -37.95 -25.79
CA LEU A 102 -5.74 -37.40 -26.64
C LEU A 102 -5.48 -35.91 -26.90
N LEU A 103 -4.94 -35.59 -28.07
CA LEU A 103 -4.54 -34.23 -28.45
C LEU A 103 -5.65 -33.48 -29.19
N LYS A 104 -6.49 -34.19 -29.94
CA LYS A 104 -7.49 -33.59 -30.83
C LYS A 104 -8.74 -34.45 -30.98
N ILE A 105 -9.89 -33.78 -31.09
CA ILE A 105 -11.16 -34.39 -31.48
C ILE A 105 -11.52 -33.82 -32.85
N GLN A 106 -11.71 -34.69 -33.85
CA GLN A 106 -12.12 -34.25 -35.19
C GLN A 106 -13.48 -33.56 -35.14
N THR A 107 -13.64 -32.53 -35.96
CA THR A 107 -14.86 -31.69 -36.01
C THR A 107 -16.11 -32.51 -36.31
N GLU A 108 -15.99 -33.59 -37.07
CA GLU A 108 -17.09 -34.45 -37.51
C GLU A 108 -17.52 -35.50 -36.48
N VAL A 109 -16.85 -35.58 -35.32
CA VAL A 109 -17.22 -36.55 -34.26
C VAL A 109 -18.62 -36.29 -33.73
N PHE A 110 -18.98 -35.02 -33.54
CA PHE A 110 -20.29 -34.60 -33.05
C PHE A 110 -21.28 -34.22 -34.16
N ASN A 111 -20.95 -34.51 -35.43
CA ASN A 111 -21.89 -34.43 -36.56
C ASN A 111 -22.85 -35.63 -36.57
N VAL A 112 -23.35 -36.01 -35.40
CA VAL A 112 -24.27 -37.13 -35.18
C VAL A 112 -25.35 -36.65 -34.22
N VAL A 113 -26.61 -37.02 -34.47
CA VAL A 113 -27.72 -36.67 -33.58
C VAL A 113 -27.65 -37.56 -32.35
N LEU A 114 -27.54 -36.96 -31.18
CA LEU A 114 -27.43 -37.65 -29.89
C LEU A 114 -28.63 -37.25 -29.00
N PRO A 115 -29.85 -37.72 -29.30
CA PRO A 115 -31.08 -37.17 -28.72
C PRO A 115 -31.19 -37.37 -27.20
N ASN A 116 -30.48 -38.35 -26.65
CA ASN A 116 -30.53 -38.71 -25.24
C ASN A 116 -29.33 -38.21 -24.42
N LEU A 117 -28.32 -37.61 -25.06
CA LEU A 117 -27.10 -37.18 -24.37
C LEU A 117 -27.40 -36.08 -23.36
N LYS A 118 -26.97 -36.31 -22.12
CA LYS A 118 -27.09 -35.39 -20.97
C LYS A 118 -25.73 -34.96 -20.43
N ILE A 119 -24.73 -35.84 -20.42
CA ILE A 119 -23.42 -35.56 -19.83
C ILE A 119 -22.33 -35.83 -20.85
N LEU A 120 -21.49 -34.83 -21.12
CA LEU A 120 -20.28 -34.93 -21.91
C LEU A 120 -19.09 -34.51 -21.04
N ARG A 121 -18.23 -35.45 -20.69
CA ARG A 121 -17.08 -35.20 -19.81
C ARG A 121 -15.80 -35.70 -20.46
N ILE A 122 -14.89 -34.78 -20.79
CA ILE A 122 -13.57 -35.08 -21.36
C ILE A 122 -12.53 -34.37 -20.49
N VAL A 123 -11.98 -35.08 -19.50
CA VAL A 123 -11.23 -34.46 -18.38
C VAL A 123 -9.88 -35.14 -18.19
N ASN A 124 -8.85 -34.39 -17.79
CA ASN A 124 -7.48 -34.92 -17.63
C ASN A 124 -6.97 -35.56 -18.94
N THR A 125 -7.12 -34.86 -20.06
CA THR A 125 -6.63 -35.30 -21.38
C THR A 125 -5.63 -34.29 -21.96
N GLY A 126 -4.97 -34.65 -23.06
CA GLY A 126 -3.99 -33.79 -23.74
C GLY A 126 -4.60 -32.73 -24.66
N LEU A 127 -5.93 -32.55 -24.65
CA LEU A 127 -6.67 -31.86 -25.69
C LEU A 127 -6.23 -30.39 -25.83
N GLU A 128 -5.68 -30.01 -26.99
CA GLU A 128 -5.14 -28.66 -27.22
C GLU A 128 -6.12 -27.68 -27.86
N GLU A 129 -7.10 -28.21 -28.59
CA GLU A 129 -8.09 -27.45 -29.34
C GLU A 129 -9.48 -27.63 -28.71
N MET A 130 -10.24 -26.53 -28.64
CA MET A 130 -11.63 -26.59 -28.18
C MET A 130 -12.48 -27.47 -29.13
N VAL A 131 -13.43 -28.22 -28.57
CA VAL A 131 -14.33 -29.07 -29.35
C VAL A 131 -15.33 -28.22 -30.14
N GLN A 132 -15.57 -28.55 -31.41
CA GLN A 132 -16.64 -27.92 -32.19
C GLN A 132 -17.99 -28.46 -31.73
N LEU A 133 -18.73 -27.66 -30.96
CA LEU A 133 -20.03 -28.04 -30.42
C LEU A 133 -21.21 -27.50 -31.25
N SER A 134 -20.94 -26.64 -32.25
CA SER A 134 -21.98 -26.03 -33.09
C SER A 134 -22.90 -27.02 -33.80
N ASN A 135 -22.41 -28.24 -34.06
CA ASN A 135 -23.12 -29.27 -34.83
C ASN A 135 -23.79 -30.31 -33.92
N LEU A 136 -23.60 -30.20 -32.60
CA LEU A 136 -24.14 -31.15 -31.63
C LEU A 136 -25.65 -30.94 -31.45
N THR A 137 -26.45 -31.80 -32.07
CA THR A 137 -27.92 -31.73 -31.98
C THR A 137 -28.41 -32.55 -30.79
N THR A 138 -28.71 -31.88 -29.68
CA THR A 138 -29.20 -32.46 -28.40
C THR A 138 -30.31 -31.58 -27.82
N PRO A 139 -31.25 -32.11 -27.00
CA PRO A 139 -32.33 -31.31 -26.42
C PRO A 139 -31.82 -30.33 -25.34
N VAL A 140 -31.23 -30.83 -24.26
CA VAL A 140 -30.57 -30.04 -23.19
C VAL A 140 -29.54 -30.93 -22.50
N LEU A 141 -28.28 -30.50 -22.46
CA LEU A 141 -27.22 -31.14 -21.70
C LEU A 141 -27.26 -30.69 -20.23
N HIS A 142 -27.04 -31.60 -19.30
CA HIS A 142 -26.82 -31.25 -17.90
C HIS A 142 -25.41 -30.67 -17.72
N MET A 143 -24.39 -31.30 -18.31
CA MET A 143 -23.00 -30.90 -18.09
C MET A 143 -22.14 -31.16 -19.32
N ILE A 144 -21.34 -30.16 -19.67
CA ILE A 144 -20.18 -30.25 -20.55
C ILE A 144 -18.95 -29.92 -19.70
N ASP A 145 -18.11 -30.90 -19.43
CA ASP A 145 -16.93 -30.74 -18.59
C ASP A 145 -15.66 -31.06 -19.38
N LEU A 146 -14.85 -30.03 -19.60
CA LEU A 146 -13.58 -30.05 -20.32
C LEU A 146 -12.42 -29.64 -19.40
N GLU A 147 -12.55 -29.88 -18.09
CA GLU A 147 -11.54 -29.55 -17.08
C GLU A 147 -10.20 -30.29 -17.28
N ASN A 148 -9.08 -29.67 -16.87
CA ASN A 148 -7.73 -30.25 -16.92
C ASN A 148 -7.35 -30.76 -18.33
N ASN A 149 -7.49 -29.90 -19.32
CA ASN A 149 -6.98 -30.12 -20.67
C ASN A 149 -5.97 -29.02 -21.04
N ASN A 150 -5.50 -28.99 -22.28
CA ASN A 150 -4.52 -28.02 -22.78
C ASN A 150 -5.16 -27.00 -23.75
N ILE A 151 -6.46 -26.73 -23.61
CA ILE A 151 -7.21 -25.90 -24.56
C ILE A 151 -6.69 -24.46 -24.51
N LYS A 152 -6.26 -23.93 -25.66
CA LYS A 152 -5.60 -22.62 -25.73
C LYS A 152 -6.52 -21.45 -26.02
N ARG A 153 -7.60 -21.64 -26.79
CA ARG A 153 -8.49 -20.56 -27.25
C ARG A 153 -9.89 -21.09 -27.54
N ILE A 154 -10.88 -20.20 -27.49
CA ILE A 154 -12.25 -20.44 -27.97
C ILE A 154 -12.50 -19.51 -29.15
N ASN A 155 -12.64 -20.08 -30.34
CA ASN A 155 -12.88 -19.35 -31.58
C ASN A 155 -14.34 -18.88 -31.69
N PRO A 156 -14.63 -17.93 -32.61
CA PRO A 156 -15.99 -17.49 -32.86
C PRO A 156 -16.93 -18.63 -33.21
N ARG A 157 -18.12 -18.66 -32.60
CA ARG A 157 -19.20 -19.63 -32.84
C ARG A 157 -18.79 -21.10 -32.63
N GLN A 158 -17.72 -21.35 -31.89
CA GLN A 158 -17.28 -22.73 -31.61
C GLN A 158 -18.24 -23.46 -30.66
N VAL A 159 -18.95 -22.71 -29.82
CA VAL A 159 -19.96 -23.20 -28.86
C VAL A 159 -21.31 -22.51 -29.14
N SER A 160 -21.72 -22.44 -30.41
CA SER A 160 -23.01 -21.86 -30.81
C SER A 160 -24.15 -22.88 -30.77
N HIS A 161 -25.39 -22.42 -30.49
CA HIS A 161 -26.60 -23.26 -30.45
C HIS A 161 -26.58 -24.40 -29.42
N VAL A 162 -25.72 -24.32 -28.40
CA VAL A 162 -25.59 -25.34 -27.36
C VAL A 162 -26.56 -25.03 -26.21
N LYS A 163 -27.34 -26.03 -25.80
CA LYS A 163 -28.20 -25.94 -24.60
C LYS A 163 -27.60 -26.78 -23.49
N ALA A 164 -27.13 -26.15 -22.42
CA ALA A 164 -26.50 -26.84 -21.30
C ALA A 164 -26.80 -26.19 -19.94
N GLU A 165 -26.91 -26.96 -18.85
CA GLU A 165 -26.92 -26.34 -17.52
C GLU A 165 -25.52 -25.83 -17.16
N GLN A 166 -24.46 -26.62 -17.41
CA GLN A 166 -23.10 -26.27 -17.04
C GLN A 166 -22.09 -26.51 -18.16
N LEU A 167 -21.17 -25.55 -18.35
CA LEU A 167 -19.96 -25.68 -19.15
C LEU A 167 -18.73 -25.35 -18.28
N SER A 168 -17.87 -26.35 -18.07
CA SER A 168 -16.61 -26.21 -17.33
C SER A 168 -15.41 -26.29 -18.28
N LEU A 169 -14.56 -25.27 -18.24
CA LEU A 169 -13.29 -25.17 -18.96
C LEU A 169 -12.15 -24.89 -17.96
N ASN A 170 -12.28 -25.42 -16.76
CA ASN A 170 -11.38 -25.15 -15.65
C ASN A 170 -9.98 -25.74 -15.90
N TYR A 171 -8.96 -25.10 -15.33
CA TYR A 171 -7.57 -25.57 -15.34
C TYR A 171 -7.09 -26.00 -16.74
N ASN A 172 -7.37 -25.14 -17.72
CA ASN A 172 -6.88 -25.27 -19.08
C ASN A 172 -5.74 -24.27 -19.33
N ASP A 173 -5.29 -24.20 -20.58
CA ASP A 173 -4.23 -23.30 -21.02
C ASP A 173 -4.78 -22.09 -21.81
N LEU A 174 -6.03 -21.68 -21.50
CA LEU A 174 -6.76 -20.65 -22.25
C LEU A 174 -6.02 -19.32 -22.20
N ARG A 175 -5.92 -18.67 -23.36
CA ARG A 175 -5.30 -17.34 -23.54
C ARG A 175 -6.29 -16.29 -24.02
N SER A 176 -7.23 -16.70 -24.88
CA SER A 176 -8.27 -15.83 -25.41
C SER A 176 -9.62 -16.52 -25.57
N VAL A 177 -10.69 -15.75 -25.39
CA VAL A 177 -12.05 -16.07 -25.82
C VAL A 177 -12.49 -15.01 -26.82
N GLU A 178 -12.71 -15.45 -28.06
CA GLU A 178 -13.00 -14.56 -29.19
C GLU A 178 -14.46 -14.08 -29.19
N GLU A 179 -14.81 -13.19 -30.13
CA GLU A 179 -16.16 -12.66 -30.29
C GLU A 179 -17.20 -13.74 -30.61
N GLU A 180 -18.44 -13.58 -30.13
CA GLU A 180 -19.57 -14.47 -30.47
C GLU A 180 -19.28 -15.97 -30.25
N ALA A 181 -18.39 -16.31 -29.31
CA ALA A 181 -17.99 -17.67 -29.01
C ALA A 181 -19.18 -18.57 -28.64
N PHE A 182 -20.19 -18.00 -27.99
CA PHE A 182 -21.39 -18.68 -27.46
C PHE A 182 -22.70 -18.24 -28.11
N LEU A 183 -22.65 -17.79 -29.38
CA LEU A 183 -23.82 -17.23 -30.07
C LEU A 183 -25.02 -18.19 -30.08
N ASP A 184 -26.20 -17.68 -29.73
CA ASP A 184 -27.48 -18.43 -29.70
C ASP A 184 -27.49 -19.68 -28.81
N SER A 185 -26.57 -19.77 -27.84
CA SER A 185 -26.53 -20.84 -26.84
C SER A 185 -27.38 -20.49 -25.61
N GLU A 186 -27.85 -21.52 -24.91
CA GLU A 186 -28.57 -21.42 -23.63
C GLU A 186 -27.77 -22.16 -22.57
N ILE A 187 -26.86 -21.46 -21.87
CA ILE A 187 -25.96 -22.07 -20.88
C ILE A 187 -26.13 -21.38 -19.52
N ALA A 188 -26.51 -22.14 -18.49
CA ALA A 188 -26.81 -21.57 -17.17
C ALA A 188 -25.57 -21.24 -16.32
N LYS A 189 -24.50 -22.04 -16.42
CA LYS A 189 -23.26 -21.86 -15.64
C LYS A 189 -22.04 -22.05 -16.53
N ILE A 190 -21.13 -21.07 -16.52
CA ILE A 190 -19.84 -21.15 -17.22
C ILE A 190 -18.69 -20.95 -16.25
N SER A 191 -17.67 -21.80 -16.31
CA SER A 191 -16.48 -21.70 -15.46
C SER A 191 -15.20 -21.77 -16.31
N PHE A 192 -14.33 -20.77 -16.15
CA PHE A 192 -12.99 -20.67 -16.72
C PHE A 192 -11.91 -20.67 -15.63
N LYS A 193 -12.24 -21.20 -14.44
CA LYS A 193 -11.40 -21.08 -13.26
C LYS A 193 -10.03 -21.73 -13.48
N GLY A 194 -8.96 -21.09 -13.01
CA GLY A 194 -7.61 -21.66 -13.06
C GLY A 194 -6.92 -21.56 -14.41
N ASN A 195 -7.47 -20.78 -15.35
CA ASN A 195 -6.80 -20.43 -16.60
C ASN A 195 -5.90 -19.20 -16.40
N ALA A 196 -4.76 -19.38 -15.75
CA ALA A 196 -3.86 -18.28 -15.35
C ALA A 196 -3.30 -17.46 -16.53
N LYS A 197 -3.33 -18.00 -17.76
CA LYS A 197 -2.88 -17.32 -18.99
C LYS A 197 -4.00 -16.58 -19.73
N LEU A 198 -5.24 -16.63 -19.24
CA LEU A 198 -6.39 -16.00 -19.89
C LEU A 198 -6.35 -14.50 -19.63
N THR A 199 -5.87 -13.74 -20.61
CA THR A 199 -5.72 -12.28 -20.51
C THR A 199 -6.77 -11.51 -21.28
N PHE A 200 -7.37 -12.14 -22.31
CA PHE A 200 -8.27 -11.47 -23.25
C PHE A 200 -9.59 -12.23 -23.39
N VAL A 201 -10.69 -11.60 -23.00
CA VAL A 201 -12.05 -12.08 -23.29
C VAL A 201 -12.73 -10.97 -24.05
N HIS A 202 -13.10 -11.20 -25.31
CA HIS A 202 -13.68 -10.16 -26.14
C HIS A 202 -14.95 -9.56 -25.52
N GLN A 203 -15.19 -8.25 -25.70
CA GLN A 203 -16.36 -7.56 -25.11
C GLN A 203 -17.70 -8.24 -25.49
N ARG A 204 -17.77 -8.76 -26.72
CA ARG A 204 -18.91 -9.51 -27.31
C ARG A 204 -18.77 -11.04 -27.20
N ALA A 205 -17.87 -11.56 -26.37
CA ALA A 205 -17.66 -13.02 -26.26
C ALA A 205 -18.94 -13.77 -25.85
N PHE A 206 -19.71 -13.19 -24.92
CA PHE A 206 -20.98 -13.75 -24.42
C PHE A 206 -22.21 -13.16 -25.11
N PHE A 207 -22.04 -12.42 -26.20
CA PHE A 207 -23.16 -11.84 -26.94
C PHE A 207 -24.04 -12.95 -27.54
N GLY A 208 -25.36 -12.84 -27.36
CA GLY A 208 -26.34 -13.82 -27.82
C GLY A 208 -26.50 -15.06 -26.92
N LEU A 209 -25.71 -15.17 -25.84
CA LEU A 209 -25.89 -16.20 -24.82
C LEU A 209 -27.12 -15.89 -23.97
N LYS A 210 -27.97 -16.89 -23.75
CA LYS A 210 -29.22 -16.77 -23.00
C LYS A 210 -29.16 -17.58 -21.71
N SER A 211 -29.90 -17.15 -20.68
CA SER A 211 -30.08 -17.88 -19.41
C SER A 211 -28.81 -18.09 -18.57
N LEU A 212 -27.73 -17.33 -18.81
CA LEU A 212 -26.51 -17.40 -18.01
C LEU A 212 -26.76 -16.84 -16.61
N ARG A 213 -26.69 -17.70 -15.58
CA ARG A 213 -26.91 -17.36 -14.18
C ARG A 213 -25.61 -17.25 -13.40
N GLN A 214 -24.59 -18.02 -13.73
CA GLN A 214 -23.31 -17.99 -13.02
C GLN A 214 -22.13 -17.98 -13.99
N ILE A 215 -21.17 -17.09 -13.71
CA ILE A 215 -19.88 -17.07 -14.38
C ILE A 215 -18.75 -17.08 -13.36
N ASP A 216 -17.76 -17.95 -13.57
CA ASP A 216 -16.55 -18.03 -12.77
C ASP A 216 -15.31 -17.81 -13.63
N LEU A 217 -14.63 -16.68 -13.38
CA LEU A 217 -13.39 -16.23 -13.99
C LEU A 217 -12.26 -16.18 -12.95
N SER A 218 -12.41 -16.87 -11.82
CA SER A 218 -11.41 -16.86 -10.75
C SER A 218 -10.09 -17.49 -11.20
N ASP A 219 -8.96 -17.01 -10.66
CA ASP A 219 -7.62 -17.49 -11.01
C ASP A 219 -7.34 -17.39 -12.52
N THR A 220 -7.70 -16.24 -13.09
CA THR A 220 -7.39 -15.82 -14.46
C THR A 220 -6.61 -14.50 -14.44
N ALA A 221 -6.13 -14.05 -15.59
CA ALA A 221 -5.35 -12.82 -15.74
C ALA A 221 -6.08 -11.75 -16.59
N ILE A 222 -7.42 -11.75 -16.58
CA ILE A 222 -8.20 -10.79 -17.35
C ILE A 222 -8.00 -9.37 -16.81
N MET A 223 -7.89 -8.39 -17.72
CA MET A 223 -7.73 -6.99 -17.35
C MET A 223 -9.06 -6.23 -17.30
N PHE A 224 -10.08 -6.75 -17.97
CA PHE A 224 -11.41 -6.16 -18.07
C PHE A 224 -12.46 -7.27 -18.04
N LEU A 225 -13.59 -6.98 -17.40
CA LEU A 225 -14.74 -7.87 -17.34
C LEU A 225 -15.68 -7.51 -18.52
N PRO A 226 -15.90 -8.41 -19.49
CA PRO A 226 -16.84 -8.14 -20.58
C PRO A 226 -18.26 -8.06 -20.03
N THR A 227 -19.04 -7.07 -20.46
CA THR A 227 -20.38 -6.84 -19.89
C THR A 227 -21.50 -7.22 -20.86
N GLU A 228 -21.23 -7.29 -22.16
CA GLU A 228 -22.24 -7.68 -23.14
C GLU A 228 -22.55 -9.18 -23.03
N GLY A 229 -23.80 -9.51 -22.73
CA GLY A 229 -24.25 -10.89 -22.50
C GLY A 229 -24.25 -11.32 -21.03
N LEU A 230 -23.74 -10.50 -20.11
CA LEU A 230 -23.74 -10.79 -18.66
C LEU A 230 -24.92 -10.18 -17.88
N HIS A 231 -25.94 -9.68 -18.58
CA HIS A 231 -27.06 -8.98 -17.93
C HIS A 231 -27.90 -9.87 -17.00
N GLU A 232 -27.96 -11.18 -17.28
CA GLU A 232 -28.80 -12.16 -16.58
C GLU A 232 -28.12 -12.87 -15.41
N ILE A 233 -26.83 -12.60 -15.17
CA ILE A 233 -26.09 -13.32 -14.14
C ILE A 233 -26.60 -12.99 -12.73
N GLU A 234 -26.68 -14.03 -11.90
CA GLU A 234 -26.99 -13.95 -10.47
C GLU A 234 -25.71 -14.07 -9.61
N VAL A 235 -24.72 -14.84 -10.08
CA VAL A 235 -23.48 -15.11 -9.35
C VAL A 235 -22.26 -14.80 -10.23
N LEU A 236 -21.43 -13.87 -9.79
CA LEU A 236 -20.17 -13.51 -10.42
C LEU A 236 -19.00 -13.93 -9.53
N LYS A 237 -18.08 -14.75 -10.05
CA LYS A 237 -16.84 -15.12 -9.34
C LYS A 237 -15.61 -14.69 -10.12
N VAL A 238 -14.78 -13.87 -9.48
CA VAL A 238 -13.57 -13.22 -9.98
C VAL A 238 -12.57 -13.09 -8.82
N GLN A 239 -12.24 -14.23 -8.21
CA GLN A 239 -11.31 -14.29 -7.08
C GLN A 239 -9.88 -14.54 -7.59
N VAL A 240 -8.88 -13.94 -6.94
CA VAL A 240 -7.45 -14.10 -7.32
C VAL A 240 -7.18 -13.65 -8.77
N VAL A 241 -7.81 -12.55 -9.18
CA VAL A 241 -7.61 -11.91 -10.49
C VAL A 241 -7.01 -10.52 -10.26
N GLU A 242 -5.73 -10.49 -9.91
CA GLU A 242 -5.04 -9.26 -9.52
C GLU A 242 -4.95 -8.23 -10.67
N SER A 243 -5.00 -8.70 -11.92
CA SER A 243 -4.99 -7.88 -13.13
C SER A 243 -6.27 -7.06 -13.34
N LEU A 244 -7.41 -7.48 -12.78
CA LEU A 244 -8.68 -6.77 -12.93
C LEU A 244 -8.76 -5.64 -11.91
N LYS A 245 -8.31 -4.45 -12.30
CA LYS A 245 -8.29 -3.29 -11.41
C LYS A 245 -9.59 -2.50 -11.41
N VAL A 246 -10.26 -2.40 -12.55
CA VAL A 246 -11.49 -1.61 -12.71
C VAL A 246 -12.70 -2.54 -12.78
N PHE A 247 -13.68 -2.29 -11.90
CA PHE A 247 -14.97 -2.97 -11.93
C PHE A 247 -15.96 -2.19 -12.81
N PRO A 248 -16.74 -2.85 -13.67
CA PRO A 248 -17.75 -2.17 -14.49
C PRO A 248 -18.94 -1.70 -13.66
N SER A 249 -19.81 -0.89 -14.27
CA SER A 249 -21.05 -0.43 -13.64
C SER A 249 -21.92 -1.60 -13.19
N VAL A 250 -22.41 -1.55 -11.95
CA VAL A 250 -23.32 -2.57 -11.40
C VAL A 250 -24.62 -2.69 -12.21
N PHE A 251 -25.03 -1.63 -12.90
CA PHE A 251 -26.23 -1.62 -13.75
C PHE A 251 -26.12 -2.51 -14.99
N ASN A 252 -24.91 -3.01 -15.30
CA ASN A 252 -24.72 -3.99 -16.37
C ASN A 252 -25.18 -5.40 -15.95
N PHE A 253 -25.40 -5.64 -14.65
CA PHE A 253 -25.82 -6.93 -14.11
C PHE A 253 -27.22 -6.80 -13.50
N ARG A 254 -28.25 -7.10 -14.29
CA ARG A 254 -29.65 -6.80 -13.93
C ARG A 254 -30.19 -7.70 -12.83
N PHE A 255 -29.62 -8.89 -12.63
CA PHE A 255 -30.11 -9.92 -11.70
C PHE A 255 -29.08 -10.41 -10.68
N ILE A 256 -27.98 -9.67 -10.51
CA ILE A 256 -26.88 -10.05 -9.62
C ILE A 256 -27.36 -10.14 -8.16
N LYS A 257 -26.98 -11.24 -7.49
CA LYS A 257 -27.25 -11.52 -6.07
C LYS A 257 -25.96 -11.68 -5.28
N GLU A 258 -24.96 -12.34 -5.87
CA GLU A 258 -23.68 -12.63 -5.24
C GLU A 258 -22.50 -12.24 -6.13
N ALA A 259 -21.51 -11.57 -5.55
CA ALA A 259 -20.26 -11.21 -6.21
C ALA A 259 -19.05 -11.58 -5.36
N TRP A 260 -18.22 -12.49 -5.87
CA TRP A 260 -16.97 -12.93 -5.26
C TRP A 260 -15.80 -12.32 -6.02
N LEU A 261 -15.22 -11.24 -5.50
CA LEU A 261 -14.25 -10.40 -6.16
C LEU A 261 -12.87 -10.51 -5.50
N THR A 262 -11.85 -9.95 -6.16
CA THR A 262 -10.47 -9.94 -5.66
C THR A 262 -10.22 -8.80 -4.70
N TYR A 263 -10.74 -7.60 -5.00
CA TYR A 263 -10.50 -6.38 -4.23
C TYR A 263 -11.73 -5.94 -3.44
N PRO A 264 -11.60 -5.59 -2.15
CA PRO A 264 -12.72 -5.07 -1.35
C PRO A 264 -13.34 -3.80 -1.93
N TYR A 265 -12.54 -2.96 -2.62
CA TYR A 265 -13.01 -1.71 -3.23
C TYR A 265 -14.01 -1.94 -4.37
N HIS A 266 -13.98 -3.08 -5.06
CA HIS A 266 -14.99 -3.39 -6.08
C HIS A 266 -16.38 -3.53 -5.46
N CYS A 267 -16.48 -4.01 -4.21
CA CYS A 267 -17.75 -4.09 -3.49
C CYS A 267 -18.34 -2.70 -3.15
N CYS A 268 -17.54 -1.63 -3.19
CA CYS A 268 -18.05 -0.28 -2.99
C CYS A 268 -18.96 0.18 -4.14
N ALA A 269 -18.82 -0.40 -5.34
CA ALA A 269 -19.67 -0.08 -6.49
C ALA A 269 -21.15 -0.41 -6.23
N PHE A 270 -21.43 -1.48 -5.49
CA PHE A 270 -22.78 -1.89 -5.10
C PHE A 270 -23.38 -0.97 -4.02
N LYS A 271 -22.55 -0.48 -3.10
CA LYS A 271 -22.99 0.44 -2.03
C LYS A 271 -23.18 1.88 -2.50
N PHE A 272 -22.33 2.34 -3.43
CA PHE A 272 -22.30 3.72 -3.90
C PHE A 272 -22.30 3.82 -5.44
N PRO A 273 -23.32 3.30 -6.13
CA PRO A 273 -23.34 3.25 -7.60
C PRO A 273 -23.31 4.65 -8.25
N HIS A 274 -23.94 5.65 -7.62
CA HIS A 274 -23.89 7.04 -8.08
C HIS A 274 -22.47 7.60 -8.12
N THR A 275 -21.66 7.28 -7.11
CA THR A 275 -20.28 7.79 -7.00
C THR A 275 -19.32 6.97 -7.86
N HIS A 276 -19.58 5.66 -7.98
CA HIS A 276 -18.76 4.76 -8.77
C HIS A 276 -18.79 5.11 -10.25
N ASN A 277 -19.99 5.24 -10.82
CA ASN A 277 -20.18 5.66 -12.22
C ASN A 277 -21.39 6.61 -12.34
N PRO A 278 -21.16 7.94 -12.21
CA PRO A 278 -22.24 8.93 -12.24
C PRO A 278 -23.03 8.94 -13.56
N TRP A 279 -22.35 8.69 -14.68
CA TRP A 279 -22.96 8.72 -16.01
C TRP A 279 -23.93 7.55 -16.21
N GLU A 280 -23.51 6.33 -15.89
CA GLU A 280 -24.38 5.15 -15.95
C GLU A 280 -25.51 5.23 -14.91
N TYR A 281 -25.22 5.76 -13.72
CA TYR A 281 -26.25 5.99 -12.71
C TYR A 281 -27.34 6.94 -13.19
N GLU A 282 -26.98 8.10 -13.77
CA GLU A 282 -27.99 9.04 -14.28
C GLU A 282 -28.73 8.46 -15.49
N ARG A 283 -28.06 7.70 -16.37
CA ARG A 283 -28.72 6.98 -17.46
C ARG A 283 -29.75 5.97 -16.94
N HIS A 284 -29.39 5.17 -15.93
CA HIS A 284 -30.29 4.23 -15.29
C HIS A 284 -31.47 4.94 -14.62
N LYS A 285 -31.23 6.04 -13.91
CA LYS A 285 -32.27 6.85 -13.28
C LYS A 285 -33.22 7.50 -14.30
N GLN A 286 -32.71 7.94 -15.44
CA GLN A 286 -33.53 8.44 -16.55
C GLN A 286 -34.40 7.32 -17.13
N PHE A 287 -33.84 6.13 -17.32
CA PHE A 287 -34.60 4.95 -17.72
C PHE A 287 -35.71 4.62 -16.71
N GLU A 288 -35.42 4.58 -15.41
CA GLU A 288 -36.43 4.37 -14.36
C GLU A 288 -37.54 5.43 -14.38
N ARG A 289 -37.17 6.72 -14.55
CA ARG A 289 -38.15 7.82 -14.64
C ARG A 289 -39.02 7.72 -15.89
N LYS A 290 -38.43 7.34 -17.03
CA LYS A 290 -39.17 7.17 -18.29
C LYS A 290 -40.14 6.00 -18.16
N LEU A 291 -39.68 4.87 -17.64
CA LEU A 291 -40.49 3.71 -17.34
C LEU A 291 -41.67 4.07 -16.43
N ALA A 292 -41.41 4.75 -15.31
CA ALA A 292 -42.46 5.17 -14.38
C ALA A 292 -43.50 6.11 -15.01
N LYS A 293 -43.12 6.98 -15.95
CA LYS A 293 -44.07 7.83 -16.68
C LYS A 293 -44.94 7.03 -17.63
N GLU A 294 -44.34 6.14 -18.41
CA GLU A 294 -45.03 5.26 -19.36
C GLU A 294 -46.03 4.35 -18.61
N CYS A 295 -45.62 3.82 -17.46
CA CYS A 295 -46.47 3.09 -16.51
C CYS A 295 -47.72 3.85 -16.09
N THR A 296 -47.57 5.12 -15.69
CA THR A 296 -48.70 5.95 -15.26
C THR A 296 -49.61 6.39 -16.42
N SER A 297 -49.08 6.45 -17.65
CA SER A 297 -49.85 6.83 -18.83
C SER A 297 -50.79 5.73 -19.35
N PHE A 298 -50.53 4.47 -18.97
CA PHE A 298 -51.39 3.33 -19.29
C PHE A 298 -52.52 3.10 -18.27
N SER A 299 -52.58 3.85 -17.16
CA SER A 299 -53.74 3.84 -16.26
C SER A 299 -54.79 4.86 -16.70
N TYR A 300 -55.40 4.66 -17.87
CA TYR A 300 -56.54 5.48 -18.31
C TYR A 300 -57.85 4.72 -18.05
N ASN A 301 -58.68 5.29 -17.16
CA ASN A 301 -60.12 5.07 -16.95
C ASN A 301 -60.67 3.64 -17.06
N ILE A 302 -60.58 2.87 -15.97
CA ILE A 302 -61.64 1.89 -15.66
C ILE A 302 -62.56 2.55 -14.64
N SER A 303 -63.57 3.26 -15.14
CA SER A 303 -64.76 3.56 -14.35
C SER A 303 -65.42 2.23 -14.03
N ALA A 304 -65.50 1.90 -12.74
CA ALA A 304 -66.29 0.81 -12.23
C ALA A 304 -67.72 0.95 -12.75
N ASN A 305 -68.12 0.13 -13.71
CA ASN A 305 -69.49 -0.31 -13.94
C ASN A 305 -69.51 -1.44 -14.97
N SER A 306 -70.03 -2.60 -14.52
CA SER A 306 -70.52 -3.75 -15.28
C SER A 306 -69.61 -4.39 -16.34
N ALA A 307 -69.16 -5.62 -16.09
CA ALA A 307 -69.12 -6.65 -17.13
C ALA A 307 -69.08 -8.03 -16.49
N GLU A 308 -70.13 -8.81 -16.77
CA GLU A 308 -70.15 -10.26 -16.76
C GLU A 308 -69.02 -10.84 -17.62
N ASP A 309 -68.72 -12.10 -17.34
CA ASP A 309 -67.93 -13.06 -18.11
C ASP A 309 -67.66 -12.69 -19.57
N HIS A 310 -66.38 -12.56 -19.94
CA HIS A 310 -65.82 -13.21 -21.13
C HIS A 310 -64.29 -13.02 -21.14
N TRP A 311 -63.58 -14.14 -21.10
CA TRP A 311 -62.14 -14.23 -21.27
C TRP A 311 -61.72 -13.68 -22.64
N ASN A 312 -60.97 -12.58 -22.65
CA ASN A 312 -60.12 -12.20 -23.78
C ASN A 312 -58.81 -11.57 -23.28
N GLN A 313 -57.76 -11.93 -24.00
CA GLN A 313 -56.35 -11.67 -23.76
C GLN A 313 -56.02 -10.17 -23.74
N GLU A 314 -55.43 -9.70 -22.65
CA GLU A 314 -54.38 -8.69 -22.62
C GLU A 314 -53.72 -8.73 -21.22
N GLU A 315 -52.40 -8.79 -21.19
CA GLU A 315 -51.61 -8.89 -19.96
C GLU A 315 -51.82 -7.64 -19.09
N PHE A 316 -52.58 -7.76 -18.01
CA PHE A 316 -52.74 -6.68 -17.03
C PHE A 316 -51.42 -6.47 -16.27
N PHE A 317 -50.83 -5.28 -16.38
CA PHE A 317 -49.68 -4.89 -15.58
C PHE A 317 -50.10 -4.65 -14.13
N HIS A 318 -49.74 -5.58 -13.24
CA HIS A 318 -49.88 -5.38 -11.80
C HIS A 318 -48.90 -4.32 -11.28
N ASN A 319 -49.41 -3.35 -10.53
CA ASN A 319 -48.63 -2.31 -9.84
C ASN A 319 -48.31 -2.68 -8.38
N SER A 320 -48.21 -3.98 -8.07
CA SER A 320 -48.11 -4.48 -6.69
C SER A 320 -46.78 -5.19 -6.42
N THR A 321 -46.23 -4.92 -5.24
CA THR A 321 -45.17 -5.71 -4.59
C THR A 321 -45.68 -7.15 -4.40
N ILE A 322 -44.98 -8.12 -4.96
CA ILE A 322 -45.27 -9.54 -4.75
C ILE A 322 -44.66 -9.92 -3.40
N SER A 323 -45.50 -10.15 -2.38
CA SER A 323 -45.06 -10.75 -1.12
C SER A 323 -45.14 -12.28 -1.26
N LEU A 324 -44.01 -12.91 -1.56
CA LEU A 324 -43.84 -14.35 -1.39
C LEU A 324 -43.53 -14.59 0.10
N ASN A 325 -44.32 -15.43 0.77
CA ASN A 325 -44.13 -15.77 2.18
C ASN A 325 -42.67 -16.21 2.45
N GLY A 326 -41.91 -15.36 3.15
CA GLY A 326 -40.52 -15.64 3.56
C GLY A 326 -39.42 -14.97 2.73
N ILE A 327 -39.73 -14.20 1.69
CA ILE A 327 -38.74 -13.46 0.87
C ILE A 327 -39.07 -11.96 0.92
N ALA A 328 -38.05 -11.10 1.00
CA ALA A 328 -38.22 -9.64 0.97
C ALA A 328 -39.09 -9.20 -0.22
N PRO A 329 -39.94 -8.16 -0.07
CA PRO A 329 -40.85 -7.73 -1.12
C PRO A 329 -40.07 -7.31 -2.37
N VAL A 330 -40.26 -8.05 -3.47
CA VAL A 330 -39.64 -7.70 -4.76
C VAL A 330 -40.41 -6.52 -5.34
N LEU A 331 -39.76 -5.37 -5.42
CA LEU A 331 -40.34 -4.16 -6.00
C LEU A 331 -40.35 -4.31 -7.53
N ALA A 332 -41.51 -4.54 -8.12
CA ALA A 332 -41.70 -4.54 -9.56
C ALA A 332 -42.38 -3.23 -9.98
N ASN A 333 -41.84 -2.54 -10.99
CA ASN A 333 -42.46 -1.36 -11.60
C ASN A 333 -42.75 -1.67 -13.07
N CYS A 334 -44.03 -1.84 -13.42
CA CYS A 334 -44.47 -2.31 -14.74
C CYS A 334 -43.79 -3.59 -15.23
N GLY A 335 -43.82 -4.64 -14.41
CA GLY A 335 -43.19 -5.92 -14.75
C GLY A 335 -41.66 -5.88 -14.75
N HIS A 336 -41.02 -4.73 -14.52
CA HIS A 336 -39.58 -4.61 -14.38
C HIS A 336 -39.19 -4.75 -12.91
N VAL A 337 -38.46 -5.82 -12.60
CA VAL A 337 -37.95 -6.07 -11.25
C VAL A 337 -36.86 -5.05 -10.92
N LYS A 338 -37.13 -4.20 -9.92
CA LYS A 338 -36.18 -3.25 -9.36
C LYS A 338 -35.32 -3.97 -8.33
N ILE A 339 -34.03 -4.10 -8.64
CA ILE A 339 -33.06 -4.70 -7.72
C ILE A 339 -32.53 -3.65 -6.77
N ASN A 340 -32.50 -4.00 -5.49
CA ASN A 340 -31.78 -3.25 -4.50
C ASN A 340 -30.31 -3.68 -4.50
N TYR A 341 -29.45 -2.97 -5.24
CA TYR A 341 -28.01 -3.28 -5.29
C TYR A 341 -27.31 -3.25 -3.91
N LEU A 342 -27.92 -2.63 -2.90
CA LEU A 342 -27.43 -2.63 -1.52
C LEU A 342 -27.54 -3.99 -0.82
N GLU A 343 -28.42 -4.87 -1.31
CA GLU A 343 -28.65 -6.21 -0.76
C GLU A 343 -27.78 -7.29 -1.43
N VAL A 344 -27.00 -6.93 -2.45
CA VAL A 344 -26.08 -7.86 -3.12
C VAL A 344 -24.98 -8.28 -2.15
N GLU A 345 -24.81 -9.59 -1.99
CA GLU A 345 -23.75 -10.16 -1.17
C GLU A 345 -22.43 -10.07 -1.92
N CYS A 346 -21.52 -9.21 -1.44
CA CYS A 346 -20.23 -8.98 -2.09
C CYS A 346 -19.06 -9.31 -1.16
N HIS A 347 -18.14 -10.13 -1.66
CA HIS A 347 -16.98 -10.63 -0.95
C HIS A 347 -15.69 -10.31 -1.72
N PRO A 348 -14.58 -9.92 -1.05
CA PRO A 348 -14.47 -9.60 0.37
C PRO A 348 -15.15 -8.26 0.69
N ALA A 349 -15.84 -8.18 1.82
CA ALA A 349 -16.45 -6.93 2.27
C ALA A 349 -15.36 -5.88 2.60
N PRO A 350 -15.61 -4.58 2.33
CA PRO A 350 -14.73 -3.49 2.76
C PRO A 350 -14.46 -3.57 4.28
N ASP A 351 -13.20 -3.47 4.65
CA ASP A 351 -12.74 -3.65 6.04
C ASP A 351 -12.23 -2.34 6.66
N ALA A 352 -11.68 -2.46 7.86
CA ALA A 352 -11.18 -1.33 8.62
C ALA A 352 -10.01 -0.59 7.94
N PHE A 353 -9.25 -1.27 7.09
CA PHE A 353 -8.07 -0.72 6.43
C PHE A 353 -8.38 -0.25 5.01
N ASN A 354 -9.45 -0.78 4.41
CA ASN A 354 -9.92 -0.51 3.05
C ASN A 354 -11.40 -0.11 3.02
N PRO A 355 -11.79 1.01 3.66
CA PRO A 355 -13.17 1.50 3.59
C PRO A 355 -13.47 2.12 2.22
N CYS A 356 -14.75 2.23 1.85
CA CYS A 356 -15.21 2.93 0.64
C CYS A 356 -15.08 4.46 0.70
N GLU A 357 -14.53 4.99 1.80
CA GLU A 357 -14.31 6.41 2.03
C GLU A 357 -12.98 6.88 1.44
N ASP A 358 -12.82 8.20 1.33
CA ASP A 358 -11.54 8.81 1.00
C ASP A 358 -10.46 8.50 2.07
N ILE A 359 -9.20 8.67 1.67
CA ILE A 359 -8.01 8.40 2.52
C ILE A 359 -8.17 9.09 3.88
N MET A 360 -8.40 10.40 3.88
CA MET A 360 -8.59 11.18 5.12
C MET A 360 -10.04 11.16 5.61
N GLY A 361 -11.01 10.93 4.73
CA GLY A 361 -12.44 10.83 5.02
C GLY A 361 -13.14 12.13 5.44
N ASN A 362 -12.49 12.98 6.25
CA ASN A 362 -13.09 14.19 6.84
C ASN A 362 -12.23 15.45 6.66
N TRP A 363 -12.89 16.61 6.54
CA TRP A 363 -12.21 17.92 6.45
C TRP A 363 -11.38 18.27 7.69
N ILE A 364 -11.77 17.78 8.87
CA ILE A 364 -11.02 17.96 10.13
C ILE A 364 -9.63 17.33 10.05
N LEU A 365 -9.46 16.25 9.28
CA LEU A 365 -8.18 15.59 9.07
C LEU A 365 -7.41 16.22 7.90
N ARG A 366 -8.11 16.59 6.82
CA ARG A 366 -7.49 17.17 5.61
C ARG A 366 -6.75 18.47 5.86
N ILE A 367 -7.40 19.42 6.56
CA ILE A 367 -6.84 20.75 6.75
C ILE A 367 -5.50 20.67 7.50
N PRO A 368 -5.39 19.97 8.65
CA PRO A 368 -4.14 19.91 9.39
C PRO A 368 -3.02 19.14 8.70
N VAL A 369 -3.30 18.12 7.88
CA VAL A 369 -2.26 17.36 7.15
C VAL A 369 -1.42 18.30 6.27
N TRP A 370 -2.06 19.23 5.57
CA TRP A 370 -1.37 20.22 4.74
C TRP A 370 -0.47 21.14 5.57
N PHE A 371 -0.94 21.60 6.73
CA PHE A 371 -0.13 22.43 7.62
C PHE A 371 1.05 21.67 8.24
N ILE A 372 0.80 20.46 8.75
CA ILE A 372 1.80 19.59 9.38
C ILE A 372 2.90 19.24 8.37
N SER A 373 2.52 18.75 7.17
CA SER A 373 3.48 18.43 6.10
C SER A 373 4.31 19.65 5.67
N SER A 374 3.67 20.80 5.48
CA SER A 374 4.36 22.05 5.09
C SER A 374 5.36 22.50 6.16
N ILE A 375 4.96 22.48 7.44
CA ILE A 375 5.84 22.86 8.56
C ILE A 375 7.02 21.86 8.68
N ALA A 376 6.77 20.56 8.53
CA ALA A 376 7.81 19.54 8.57
C ALA A 376 8.84 19.77 7.45
N ILE A 377 8.38 19.99 6.21
CA ILE A 377 9.27 20.19 5.06
C ILE A 377 10.05 21.50 5.20
N ILE A 378 9.36 22.62 5.38
CA ILE A 378 10.00 23.95 5.44
C ILE A 378 10.95 24.04 6.64
N GLY A 379 10.50 23.58 7.82
CA GLY A 379 11.27 23.63 9.05
C GLY A 379 12.55 22.81 8.98
N ASN A 380 12.47 21.56 8.52
CA ASN A 380 13.64 20.68 8.44
C ASN A 380 14.57 21.06 7.29
N LEU A 381 14.04 21.50 6.14
CA LEU A 381 14.85 22.04 5.05
C LEU A 381 15.63 23.28 5.51
N PHE A 382 14.98 24.17 6.25
CA PHE A 382 15.62 25.35 6.81
C PHE A 382 16.74 24.98 7.80
N VAL A 383 16.52 23.98 8.67
CA VAL A 383 17.57 23.47 9.57
C VAL A 383 18.79 22.97 8.79
N ILE A 384 18.57 22.20 7.72
CA ILE A 384 19.64 21.70 6.84
C ILE A 384 20.40 22.88 6.21
N ILE A 385 19.68 23.86 5.63
CA ILE A 385 20.29 25.04 5.00
C ILE A 385 21.13 25.83 6.00
N VAL A 386 20.61 26.12 7.21
CA VAL A 386 21.33 26.88 8.24
C VAL A 386 22.61 26.16 8.66
N ILE A 387 22.57 24.83 8.82
CA ILE A 387 23.75 24.04 9.22
C ILE A 387 24.77 23.98 8.09
N CYS A 388 24.34 23.74 6.85
CA CYS A 388 25.23 23.63 5.68
C CYS A 388 25.87 24.97 5.28
N THR A 389 25.17 26.09 5.48
CA THR A 389 25.68 27.45 5.18
C THR A 389 26.51 28.06 6.32
N SER A 390 26.53 27.42 7.49
CA SER A 390 27.30 27.87 8.65
C SER A 390 28.80 27.77 8.38
N HIS A 391 29.51 28.90 8.46
CA HIS A 391 30.97 28.97 8.28
C HIS A 391 31.76 28.37 9.47
N PHE A 392 31.08 27.86 10.49
CA PHE A 392 31.70 27.27 11.67
C PHE A 392 31.93 25.76 11.47
N ARG A 393 33.00 25.23 12.08
CA ARG A 393 33.33 23.80 12.03
C ARG A 393 32.14 22.92 12.43
N LEU A 394 31.94 21.83 11.70
CA LEU A 394 30.89 20.84 11.94
C LEU A 394 31.16 20.11 13.28
N THR A 395 30.32 20.34 14.27
CA THR A 395 30.36 19.62 15.55
C THR A 395 29.56 18.33 15.47
N VAL A 396 29.82 17.37 16.37
CA VAL A 396 29.08 16.10 16.44
C VAL A 396 27.58 16.34 16.55
N SER A 397 27.16 17.23 17.45
CA SER A 397 25.74 17.52 17.64
C SER A 397 25.11 18.19 16.41
N LYS A 398 25.84 19.05 15.67
CA LYS A 398 25.35 19.64 14.40
C LYS A 398 25.16 18.58 13.31
N PHE A 399 26.11 17.65 13.22
CA PHE A 399 26.01 16.51 12.31
C PHE A 399 24.78 15.65 12.61
N LEU A 400 24.54 15.33 13.89
CA LEU A 400 23.38 14.54 14.30
C LEU A 400 22.05 15.28 14.10
N MET A 401 21.99 16.59 14.37
CA MET A 401 20.81 17.42 14.08
C MET A 401 20.49 17.45 12.58
N CYS A 402 21.50 17.45 11.72
CA CYS A 402 21.31 17.39 10.26
C CYS A 402 20.72 16.04 9.82
N ASN A 403 21.23 14.92 10.37
CA ASN A 403 20.68 13.59 10.08
C ASN A 403 19.21 13.45 10.54
N LEU A 404 18.88 14.00 11.71
CA LEU A 404 17.52 14.00 12.23
C LEU A 404 16.59 14.85 11.34
N ALA A 405 17.05 16.02 10.87
CA ALA A 405 16.30 16.84 9.92
C ALA A 405 16.07 16.12 8.56
N ILE A 406 17.02 15.31 8.09
CA ILE A 406 16.83 14.49 6.88
C ILE A 406 15.74 13.44 7.10
N ALA A 407 15.76 12.74 8.24
CA ALA A 407 14.76 11.74 8.59
C ALA A 407 13.34 12.35 8.68
N ASP A 408 13.22 13.50 9.35
CA ASP A 408 11.96 14.24 9.49
C ASP A 408 11.46 14.83 8.15
N LEU A 409 12.37 15.20 7.24
CA LEU A 409 12.02 15.63 5.89
C LEU A 409 11.38 14.49 5.09
N CYS A 410 11.86 13.25 5.23
CA CYS A 410 11.25 12.07 4.59
C CYS A 410 9.80 11.86 5.05
N ILE A 411 9.53 11.99 6.35
CA ILE A 411 8.18 11.90 6.91
C ILE A 411 7.30 13.04 6.40
N GLY A 412 7.83 14.26 6.31
CA GLY A 412 7.12 15.41 5.72
C GLY A 412 6.73 15.19 4.25
N ILE A 413 7.64 14.66 3.43
CA ILE A 413 7.38 14.34 2.01
C ILE A 413 6.33 13.24 1.87
N HIS A 414 6.40 12.19 2.71
CA HIS A 414 5.40 11.13 2.75
C HIS A 414 3.99 11.69 2.99
N LEU A 415 3.81 12.54 4.01
CA LEU A 415 2.50 13.15 4.30
C LEU A 415 2.01 14.06 3.18
N LEU A 416 2.91 14.82 2.56
CA LEU A 416 2.57 15.68 1.43
C LEU A 416 2.04 14.85 0.25
N LEU A 417 2.70 13.73 -0.06
CA LEU A 417 2.26 12.81 -1.09
C LEU A 417 0.86 12.25 -0.79
N ILE A 418 0.59 11.85 0.46
CA ILE A 418 -0.75 11.38 0.85
C ILE A 418 -1.78 12.51 0.69
N ALA A 419 -1.45 13.73 1.10
CA ALA A 419 -2.33 14.89 0.98
C ALA A 419 -2.67 15.22 -0.48
N ILE A 420 -1.71 15.10 -1.39
CA ILE A 420 -1.91 15.30 -2.82
C ILE A 420 -2.88 14.26 -3.39
N VAL A 421 -2.67 12.97 -3.08
CA VAL A 421 -3.53 11.90 -3.59
C VAL A 421 -4.95 12.03 -3.04
N ASP A 422 -5.11 12.33 -1.75
CA ASP A 422 -6.43 12.58 -1.15
C ASP A 422 -7.13 13.78 -1.81
N ALA A 423 -6.40 14.85 -2.13
CA ALA A 423 -6.96 16.01 -2.83
C ALA A 423 -7.38 15.69 -4.27
N CYS A 424 -6.59 14.91 -5.01
CA CYS A 424 -6.90 14.53 -6.39
C CYS A 424 -8.05 13.52 -6.51
N SER A 425 -8.32 12.75 -5.46
CA SER A 425 -9.29 11.64 -5.47
C SER A 425 -10.51 11.87 -4.59
N ILE A 426 -10.73 13.12 -4.15
CA ILE A 426 -11.80 13.48 -3.22
C ILE A 426 -13.19 13.03 -3.71
N GLY A 427 -13.89 12.30 -2.86
CA GLY A 427 -15.23 11.77 -3.12
C GLY A 427 -15.27 10.56 -4.04
N VAL A 428 -14.17 10.14 -4.66
CA VAL A 428 -14.12 9.02 -5.62
C VAL A 428 -12.89 8.12 -5.41
N TYR A 429 -12.25 8.17 -4.24
CA TYR A 429 -11.00 7.46 -3.96
C TYR A 429 -11.08 5.96 -4.22
N PHE A 430 -12.18 5.29 -3.87
CA PHE A 430 -12.33 3.85 -4.05
C PHE A 430 -12.21 3.39 -5.52
N ASN A 431 -12.48 4.26 -6.50
CA ASN A 431 -12.27 3.97 -7.92
C ASN A 431 -10.77 3.95 -8.31
N TYR A 432 -9.94 4.71 -7.59
CA TYR A 432 -8.50 4.84 -7.83
C TYR A 432 -7.64 4.13 -6.78
N ALA A 433 -8.26 3.57 -5.74
CA ALA A 433 -7.58 3.00 -4.59
C ALA A 433 -6.63 1.86 -4.97
N ILE A 434 -7.06 0.98 -5.88
CA ILE A 434 -6.27 -0.17 -6.34
C ILE A 434 -5.01 0.31 -7.09
N ASP A 435 -5.16 1.30 -7.99
CA ASP A 435 -4.02 1.88 -8.71
C ASP A 435 -3.07 2.63 -7.78
N TRP A 436 -3.58 3.32 -6.78
CA TRP A 436 -2.76 3.97 -5.76
C TRP A 436 -1.95 2.95 -4.95
N GLN A 437 -2.63 1.97 -4.37
CA GLN A 437 -2.05 0.99 -3.46
C GLN A 437 -0.99 0.10 -4.13
N ILE A 438 -1.29 -0.38 -5.35
CA ILE A 438 -0.38 -1.27 -6.09
C ILE A 438 0.70 -0.48 -6.84
N GLY A 439 0.43 0.80 -7.14
CA GLY A 439 1.34 1.68 -7.87
C GLY A 439 2.60 2.07 -7.10
N ASP A 440 3.57 2.61 -7.83
CA ASP A 440 4.87 2.98 -7.27
C ASP A 440 4.79 4.16 -6.30
N GLY A 441 3.76 5.02 -6.42
CA GLY A 441 3.53 6.13 -5.49
C GLY A 441 3.39 5.66 -4.04
N CYS A 442 2.60 4.61 -3.81
CA CYS A 442 2.43 4.04 -2.47
C CYS A 442 3.69 3.32 -1.97
N ARG A 443 4.41 2.64 -2.86
CA ARG A 443 5.71 2.01 -2.55
C ARG A 443 6.75 3.02 -2.09
N ILE A 444 6.88 4.15 -2.79
CA ILE A 444 7.78 5.26 -2.43
C ILE A 444 7.34 5.87 -1.09
N ALA A 445 6.05 6.09 -0.90
CA ALA A 445 5.52 6.64 0.35
C ALA A 445 5.81 5.73 1.56
N GLY A 446 5.59 4.42 1.41
CA GLY A 446 5.88 3.40 2.42
C GLY A 446 7.37 3.33 2.75
N PHE A 447 8.23 3.37 1.74
CA PHE A 447 9.68 3.46 1.93
C PHE A 447 10.07 4.69 2.75
N LEU A 448 9.60 5.89 2.37
CA LEU A 448 9.95 7.15 3.02
C LEU A 448 9.54 7.18 4.50
N THR A 449 8.35 6.66 4.83
CA THR A 449 7.84 6.66 6.20
C THR A 449 8.61 5.69 7.10
N VAL A 450 8.88 4.45 6.64
CA VAL A 450 9.67 3.48 7.43
C VAL A 450 11.12 3.93 7.57
N PHE A 451 11.74 4.38 6.47
CA PHE A 451 13.12 4.88 6.47
C PHE A 451 13.27 6.08 7.43
N GLY A 452 12.38 7.08 7.30
CA GLY A 452 12.40 8.28 8.13
C GLY A 452 12.19 7.96 9.61
N ASN A 453 11.22 7.09 9.93
CA ASN A 453 10.94 6.69 11.31
C ASN A 453 12.15 5.97 11.95
N VAL A 454 12.68 4.92 11.31
CA VAL A 454 13.81 4.15 11.85
C VAL A 454 15.06 5.01 12.00
N LEU A 455 15.37 5.86 11.01
CA LEU A 455 16.51 6.75 11.07
C LEU A 455 16.36 7.82 12.15
N SER A 456 15.15 8.37 12.34
CA SER A 456 14.86 9.39 13.36
C SER A 456 15.11 8.84 14.77
N VAL A 457 14.49 7.70 15.11
CA VAL A 457 14.64 7.03 16.43
C VAL A 457 16.09 6.62 16.68
N TYR A 458 16.79 6.08 15.68
CA TYR A 458 18.21 5.75 15.80
C TYR A 458 19.05 7.00 16.07
N THR A 459 18.81 8.09 15.33
CA THR A 459 19.54 9.35 15.49
C THR A 459 19.31 9.96 16.88
N LEU A 460 18.08 9.92 17.40
CA LEU A 460 17.75 10.35 18.76
C LEU A 460 18.49 9.53 19.81
N THR A 461 18.61 8.22 19.62
CA THR A 461 19.38 7.33 20.48
C THR A 461 20.87 7.72 20.52
N ILE A 462 21.45 8.09 19.37
CA ILE A 462 22.84 8.56 19.31
C ILE A 462 23.00 9.95 19.91
N ILE A 463 22.06 10.88 19.68
CA ILE A 463 22.05 12.22 20.30
C ILE A 463 22.03 12.08 21.82
N THR A 464 21.16 11.25 22.37
CA THR A 464 21.04 11.05 23.82
C THR A 464 22.28 10.39 24.41
N THR A 465 22.84 9.39 23.73
CA THR A 465 24.09 8.72 24.14
C THR A 465 25.27 9.70 24.11
N GLU A 466 25.38 10.53 23.07
CA GLU A 466 26.42 11.58 22.97
C GLU A 466 26.35 12.54 24.15
N ARG A 467 25.14 12.93 24.53
CA ARG A 467 24.90 13.88 25.61
C ARG A 467 25.10 13.26 26.97
N TRP A 468 24.64 12.04 27.16
CA TRP A 468 24.91 11.28 28.36
C TRP A 468 26.42 11.17 28.58
N TYR A 469 27.15 10.74 27.56
CA TYR A 469 28.59 10.53 27.63
C TYR A 469 29.38 11.83 27.89
N THR A 470 29.02 12.93 27.24
CA THR A 470 29.69 14.24 27.45
C THR A 470 29.42 14.84 28.83
N ILE A 471 28.24 14.62 29.40
CA ILE A 471 27.85 15.15 30.73
C ILE A 471 28.44 14.29 31.86
N THR A 472 28.31 12.95 31.78
CA THR A 472 28.85 12.06 32.82
C THR A 472 30.36 12.12 32.93
N TRP A 473 31.06 12.20 31.80
CA TRP A 473 32.53 12.19 31.74
C TRP A 473 33.15 13.56 31.48
N ALA A 474 32.45 14.64 31.81
CA ALA A 474 32.85 16.02 31.55
C ALA A 474 34.25 16.40 32.10
N ILE A 475 34.81 15.61 33.04
CA ILE A 475 36.07 15.86 33.75
C ILE A 475 37.30 15.29 33.00
N GLN A 476 37.14 14.31 32.08
CA GLN A 476 38.24 13.78 31.26
C GLN A 476 38.22 14.40 29.84
N LEU A 477 38.97 15.50 29.63
CA LEU A 477 39.06 16.19 28.33
C LEU A 477 39.49 15.27 27.16
N ASN A 478 40.27 14.22 27.42
CA ASN A 478 40.80 13.30 26.41
C ASN A 478 39.82 12.24 25.90
N ARG A 479 38.61 12.14 26.49
CA ARG A 479 37.66 11.07 26.17
C ARG A 479 36.44 11.49 25.35
N ARG A 480 36.33 12.72 24.82
CA ARG A 480 35.14 13.13 24.03
C ARG A 480 34.89 12.27 22.78
N LEU A 481 33.61 12.01 22.48
CA LEU A 481 33.18 11.35 21.23
C LEU A 481 33.70 12.14 20.02
N LYS A 482 34.48 11.46 19.17
CA LYS A 482 35.04 12.05 17.95
C LYS A 482 34.02 11.95 16.82
N LEU A 483 33.96 12.97 15.98
CA LEU A 483 33.08 13.00 14.79
C LEU A 483 33.23 11.76 13.90
N ARG A 484 34.46 11.25 13.74
CA ARG A 484 34.72 10.01 12.97
C ARG A 484 33.97 8.80 13.51
N THR A 485 33.89 8.64 14.84
CA THR A 485 33.17 7.53 15.47
C THR A 485 31.67 7.70 15.27
N THR A 486 31.15 8.92 15.41
CA THR A 486 29.74 9.21 15.17
C THR A 486 29.34 8.99 13.71
N ILE A 487 30.19 9.35 12.75
CA ILE A 487 29.93 9.08 11.32
C ILE A 487 29.79 7.57 11.08
N ARG A 488 30.70 6.74 11.62
CA ARG A 488 30.60 5.28 11.50
C ARG A 488 29.31 4.73 12.12
N ALA A 489 28.93 5.23 13.30
CA ALA A 489 27.67 4.85 13.93
C ALA A 489 26.45 5.26 13.09
N MET A 490 26.46 6.46 12.50
CA MET A 490 25.38 6.91 11.63
C MET A 490 25.30 6.08 10.34
N ILE A 491 26.43 5.71 9.73
CA ILE A 491 26.42 4.80 8.56
C ILE A 491 25.71 3.48 8.89
N ALA A 492 25.97 2.91 10.07
CA ALA A 492 25.25 1.71 10.51
C ALA A 492 23.74 1.97 10.67
N GLY A 493 23.34 3.09 11.27
CA GLY A 493 21.93 3.48 11.39
C GLY A 493 21.23 3.66 10.04
N TRP A 494 21.90 4.29 9.06
CA TRP A 494 21.41 4.44 7.70
C TRP A 494 21.21 3.09 7.01
N LEU A 495 22.19 2.18 7.13
CA LEU A 495 22.06 0.83 6.58
C LEU A 495 20.88 0.07 7.21
N THR A 496 20.72 0.13 8.54
CA THR A 496 19.57 -0.48 9.22
C THR A 496 18.24 0.10 8.74
N ALA A 497 18.14 1.43 8.62
CA ALA A 497 16.92 2.09 8.14
C ALA A 497 16.58 1.72 6.69
N ILE A 498 17.58 1.66 5.81
CA ILE A 498 17.40 1.24 4.41
C ILE A 498 16.95 -0.22 4.35
N VAL A 499 17.61 -1.12 5.06
CA VAL A 499 17.23 -2.54 5.10
C VAL A 499 15.79 -2.67 5.56
N MET A 500 15.42 -2.06 6.68
CA MET A 500 14.04 -2.13 7.20
C MET A 500 13.01 -1.56 6.21
N ALA A 501 13.33 -0.49 5.50
CA ALA A 501 12.43 0.12 4.52
C ALA A 501 12.32 -0.67 3.19
N LEU A 502 13.35 -1.43 2.82
CA LEU A 502 13.37 -2.27 1.62
C LEU A 502 12.67 -3.63 1.82
N LEU A 503 12.61 -4.17 3.04
CA LEU A 503 12.00 -5.48 3.30
C LEU A 503 10.56 -5.62 2.76
N PRO A 504 9.65 -4.64 2.93
CA PRO A 504 8.31 -4.72 2.35
C PRO A 504 8.26 -4.53 0.82
N LEU A 505 9.35 -4.08 0.17
CA LEU A 505 9.42 -4.00 -1.29
C LEU A 505 9.87 -5.31 -1.92
N VAL A 506 10.61 -6.14 -1.19
CA VAL A 506 11.08 -7.47 -1.64
C VAL A 506 10.13 -8.61 -1.25
N GLY A 507 8.94 -8.29 -0.72
CA GLY A 507 7.90 -9.26 -0.42
C GLY A 507 7.94 -9.89 0.99
N VAL A 508 8.74 -9.36 1.92
CA VAL A 508 8.69 -9.78 3.34
C VAL A 508 7.44 -9.24 4.04
N SER A 509 6.98 -8.06 3.60
CA SER A 509 5.67 -7.50 3.94
C SER A 509 5.15 -6.67 2.77
N SER A 510 4.07 -5.92 2.92
CA SER A 510 3.48 -5.12 1.85
C SER A 510 3.08 -3.73 2.30
N TYR A 511 3.50 -2.71 1.54
CA TYR A 511 2.96 -1.34 1.68
C TYR A 511 1.60 -1.18 1.00
N SER A 512 1.23 -2.07 0.09
CA SER A 512 0.06 -1.94 -0.79
C SER A 512 -1.26 -2.35 -0.14
N LYS A 513 -1.28 -2.70 1.15
CA LYS A 513 -2.50 -3.17 1.83
C LYS A 513 -3.31 -2.05 2.48
N THR A 514 -2.68 -0.92 2.78
CA THR A 514 -3.33 0.21 3.46
C THR A 514 -3.25 1.46 2.58
N SER A 515 -4.28 2.30 2.60
CA SER A 515 -4.33 3.55 1.81
C SER A 515 -3.22 4.57 2.18
N ILE A 516 -2.68 4.48 3.41
CA ILE A 516 -1.61 5.32 3.95
C ILE A 516 -0.22 4.69 3.68
N CYS A 517 -0.16 3.51 3.06
CA CYS A 517 1.08 2.84 2.66
C CYS A 517 1.98 2.42 3.83
N LEU A 518 1.37 2.06 4.97
CA LEU A 518 2.07 1.50 6.12
C LEU A 518 2.05 -0.03 6.06
N PRO A 519 3.15 -0.71 6.46
CA PRO A 519 3.26 -2.16 6.42
C PRO A 519 2.54 -2.77 7.63
N LEU A 520 1.20 -2.74 7.63
CA LEU A 520 0.34 -3.21 8.74
C LEU A 520 -0.29 -4.59 8.46
N GLU A 521 0.26 -5.36 7.54
CA GLU A 521 -0.26 -6.69 7.20
C GLU A 521 -0.05 -7.68 8.35
N THR A 522 -1.07 -8.49 8.66
CA THR A 522 -1.02 -9.47 9.78
C THR A 522 -1.47 -10.87 9.35
N LYS A 523 -1.64 -11.12 8.05
CA LYS A 523 -2.12 -12.42 7.53
C LYS A 523 -1.01 -13.48 7.55
N GLY A 524 0.22 -13.11 7.24
CA GLY A 524 1.38 -14.01 7.21
C GLY A 524 2.16 -14.04 8.52
N LYS A 525 2.79 -15.19 8.81
CA LYS A 525 3.75 -15.32 9.92
C LYS A 525 4.94 -14.37 9.75
N ILE A 526 5.39 -14.16 8.50
CA ILE A 526 6.53 -13.30 8.18
C ILE A 526 6.18 -11.83 8.43
N ASP A 527 4.98 -11.39 8.06
CA ASP A 527 4.50 -10.03 8.32
C ASP A 527 4.49 -9.70 9.81
N VAL A 528 3.96 -10.63 10.62
CA VAL A 528 3.91 -10.51 12.08
C VAL A 528 5.32 -10.39 12.67
N VAL A 529 6.28 -11.17 12.18
CA VAL A 529 7.69 -11.09 12.62
C VAL A 529 8.31 -9.74 12.25
N TYR A 530 8.09 -9.25 11.04
CA TYR A 530 8.57 -7.94 10.60
C TYR A 530 8.01 -6.80 11.45
N LEU A 531 6.69 -6.78 11.66
CA LEU A 531 6.01 -5.81 12.52
C LEU A 531 6.53 -5.86 13.95
N SER A 532 6.67 -7.07 14.51
CA SER A 532 7.20 -7.28 15.86
C SER A 532 8.64 -6.76 15.97
N LEU A 533 9.50 -7.03 14.98
CA LEU A 533 10.87 -6.54 14.95
C LEU A 533 10.91 -5.00 14.95
N LEU A 534 10.07 -4.35 14.14
CA LEU A 534 9.97 -2.89 14.09
C LEU A 534 9.53 -2.31 15.44
N LEU A 535 8.54 -2.92 16.10
CA LEU A 535 8.08 -2.50 17.43
C LEU A 535 9.16 -2.71 18.50
N ILE A 536 9.83 -3.86 18.51
CA ILE A 536 10.88 -4.21 19.48
C ILE A 536 12.08 -3.28 19.34
N LEU A 537 12.53 -2.97 18.12
CA LEU A 537 13.66 -2.06 17.88
C LEU A 537 13.38 -0.66 18.45
N ASN A 538 12.16 -0.15 18.25
CA ASN A 538 11.76 1.15 18.79
C ASN A 538 11.61 1.12 20.32
N ALA A 539 11.04 0.06 20.89
CA ALA A 539 10.94 -0.12 22.34
C ALA A 539 12.32 -0.20 23.00
N PHE A 540 13.26 -0.94 22.38
CA PHE A 540 14.64 -1.04 22.85
C PHE A 540 15.35 0.31 22.82
N ALA A 541 15.21 1.08 21.73
CA ALA A 541 15.75 2.43 21.63
C ALA A 541 15.21 3.33 22.75
N PHE A 542 13.91 3.28 23.01
CA PHE A 542 13.28 4.04 24.10
C PHE A 542 13.84 3.67 25.49
N ILE A 543 13.96 2.38 25.80
CA ILE A 543 14.54 1.91 27.07
C ILE A 543 15.98 2.43 27.25
N LEU A 544 16.79 2.36 26.20
CA LEU A 544 18.16 2.86 26.22
C LEU A 544 18.19 4.37 26.50
N ILE A 545 17.35 5.14 25.82
CA ILE A 545 17.23 6.59 26.02
C ILE A 545 16.83 6.91 27.47
N CYS A 546 15.82 6.23 28.01
CA CYS A 546 15.40 6.40 29.41
C CYS A 546 16.54 6.08 30.40
N GLY A 547 17.28 5.00 30.17
CA GLY A 547 18.44 4.62 30.97
C GLY A 547 19.56 5.68 30.95
N CYS A 548 19.87 6.21 29.76
CA CYS A 548 20.84 7.29 29.59
C CYS A 548 20.44 8.56 30.35
N TYR A 549 19.17 8.97 30.29
CA TYR A 549 18.70 10.14 31.05
C TYR A 549 18.67 9.92 32.56
N GLY A 550 18.26 8.73 33.02
CA GLY A 550 18.31 8.38 34.44
C GLY A 550 19.74 8.47 34.99
N SER A 551 20.71 7.95 34.24
CA SER A 551 22.14 8.03 34.57
C SER A 551 22.68 9.47 34.52
N MET A 552 22.29 10.25 33.51
CA MET A 552 22.63 11.67 33.40
C MET A 552 22.14 12.46 34.62
N TYR A 553 20.89 12.26 35.04
CA TYR A 553 20.31 12.93 36.20
C TYR A 553 21.02 12.54 37.51
N LYS A 554 21.33 11.24 37.68
CA LYS A 554 22.12 10.75 38.81
C LYS A 554 23.50 11.42 38.87
N SER A 555 24.19 11.51 37.74
CA SER A 555 25.50 12.16 37.64
C SER A 555 25.46 13.65 37.98
N ILE A 556 24.42 14.38 37.54
CA ILE A 556 24.24 15.79 37.88
C ILE A 556 24.00 15.94 39.39
N LYS A 557 23.14 15.10 39.98
CA LYS A 557 22.82 15.14 41.42
C LYS A 557 24.04 14.84 42.28
N THR A 558 24.83 13.81 41.95
CA THR A 558 26.09 13.48 42.64
C THR A 558 27.16 14.57 42.45
N GLY A 559 27.23 15.19 41.27
CA GLY A 559 28.15 16.31 41.00
C GLY A 559 27.87 17.57 41.84
N THR A 560 26.61 17.80 42.24
CA THR A 560 26.20 18.93 43.11
C THR A 560 26.85 18.92 44.49
N THR A 561 27.23 17.75 45.01
CA THR A 561 27.89 17.63 46.33
C THR A 561 29.34 18.13 46.31
N THR A 562 29.95 18.28 45.12
CA THR A 562 31.38 18.57 44.95
C THR A 562 31.68 19.85 44.15
N ARG A 563 30.68 20.50 43.54
CA ARG A 563 30.86 21.59 42.57
C ARG A 563 29.94 22.78 42.88
N SER A 564 30.39 24.01 42.64
CA SER A 564 29.61 25.22 42.95
C SER A 564 28.27 25.29 42.22
N ILE A 565 27.22 25.74 42.92
CA ILE A 565 25.82 25.84 42.45
C ILE A 565 25.69 26.68 41.15
N THR A 566 26.60 27.63 40.91
CA THR A 566 26.61 28.49 39.71
C THR A 566 27.07 27.77 38.44
N CYS A 567 27.86 26.69 38.54
CA CYS A 567 28.36 25.93 37.39
C CYS A 567 27.40 24.79 36.97
N VAL A 568 26.54 24.30 37.89
CA VAL A 568 25.59 23.19 37.67
C VAL A 568 24.31 23.62 36.94
N ARG A 569 23.87 24.87 37.11
CA ARG A 569 22.65 25.43 36.48
C ARG A 569 22.60 25.32 34.94
N PRO A 570 23.66 25.66 34.17
CA PRO A 570 23.61 25.54 32.71
C PRO A 570 23.45 24.08 32.24
N ASP A 571 24.15 23.12 32.84
CA ASP A 571 24.10 21.71 32.42
C ASP A 571 22.72 21.07 32.68
N LEU A 572 22.07 21.39 33.82
CA LEU A 572 20.71 20.94 34.11
C LEU A 572 19.68 21.55 33.15
N THR A 573 19.82 22.84 32.80
CA THR A 573 18.92 23.47 31.82
C THR A 573 19.08 22.89 30.42
N ILE A 574 20.30 22.46 30.05
CA ILE A 574 20.57 21.78 28.79
C ILE A 574 19.98 20.36 28.82
N ALA A 575 20.20 19.58 29.89
CA ALA A 575 19.63 18.24 30.04
C ALA A 575 18.10 18.23 29.98
N LYS A 576 17.42 19.13 30.71
CA LYS A 576 15.95 19.27 30.69
C LYS A 576 15.42 19.58 29.28
N ARG A 577 16.14 20.41 28.55
CA ARG A 577 15.82 20.80 27.18
C ARG A 577 15.98 19.65 26.18
N MET A 578 16.95 18.75 26.38
CA MET A 578 17.14 17.56 25.55
C MET A 578 16.13 16.46 25.91
N ALA A 579 15.79 16.32 27.19
CA ALA A 579 14.72 15.43 27.64
C ALA A 579 13.36 15.81 27.07
N LEU A 580 13.09 17.11 26.86
CA LEU A 580 11.86 17.57 26.20
C LEU A 580 11.73 17.01 24.77
N LEU A 581 12.83 16.99 24.01
CA LEU A 581 12.87 16.50 22.63
C LEU A 581 12.54 15.00 22.55
N VAL A 582 13.04 14.22 23.51
CA VAL A 582 12.75 12.78 23.60
C VAL A 582 11.34 12.51 24.11
N PHE A 583 10.85 13.30 25.06
CA PHE A 583 9.49 13.13 25.57
C PHE A 583 8.46 13.43 24.48
N THR A 584 8.70 14.44 23.64
CA THR A 584 7.81 14.73 22.50
C THR A 584 7.79 13.60 21.49
N ASP A 585 8.94 12.99 21.19
CA ASP A 585 9.05 11.81 20.32
C ASP A 585 8.26 10.61 20.89
N PHE A 586 8.50 10.27 22.15
CA PHE A 586 7.77 9.18 22.82
C PHE A 586 6.26 9.41 22.88
N ALA A 587 5.83 10.63 23.23
CA ALA A 587 4.40 10.94 23.32
C ALA A 587 3.70 10.82 21.96
N CYS A 588 4.41 11.10 20.86
CA CYS A 588 3.91 10.94 19.50
C CYS A 588 3.89 9.47 19.05
N TRP A 589 4.85 8.65 19.51
CA TRP A 589 5.00 7.25 19.09
C TRP A 589 4.22 6.25 19.96
N SER A 590 4.01 6.57 21.24
CA SER A 590 3.37 5.69 22.22
C SER A 590 1.95 5.22 21.83
N PRO A 591 1.06 6.06 21.27
CA PRO A 591 -0.26 5.58 20.84
C PRO A 591 -0.14 4.51 19.76
N ILE A 592 0.75 4.70 18.80
CA ILE A 592 0.90 3.81 17.64
C ILE A 592 1.50 2.47 18.05
N ALA A 593 2.49 2.51 18.94
CA ALA A 593 3.07 1.30 19.53
C ALA A 593 2.03 0.48 20.31
N PHE A 594 1.19 1.16 21.11
CA PHE A 594 0.12 0.54 21.87
C PHE A 594 -0.89 -0.15 20.95
N PHE A 595 -1.37 0.55 19.93
CA PHE A 595 -2.36 -0.02 19.02
C PHE A 595 -1.80 -1.08 18.08
N GLY A 596 -0.56 -0.92 17.61
CA GLY A 596 0.17 -1.97 16.89
C GLY A 596 0.27 -3.26 17.72
N LEU A 597 0.54 -3.15 19.03
CA LEU A 597 0.57 -4.30 19.93
C LEU A 597 -0.81 -4.94 20.10
N THR A 598 -1.89 -4.15 20.24
CA THR A 598 -3.25 -4.68 20.37
C THR A 598 -3.71 -5.42 19.11
N ALA A 599 -3.30 -4.93 17.93
CA ALA A 599 -3.54 -5.60 16.66
C ALA A 599 -2.79 -6.94 16.56
N LEU A 600 -1.54 -7.00 17.03
CA LEU A 600 -0.76 -8.24 17.11
C LEU A 600 -1.36 -9.27 18.07
N LEU A 601 -2.03 -8.81 19.14
CA LEU A 601 -2.73 -9.68 20.10
C LEU A 601 -4.11 -10.14 19.61
N GLY A 602 -4.52 -9.77 18.38
CA GLY A 602 -5.79 -10.18 17.79
C GLY A 602 -7.01 -9.40 18.30
N HIS A 603 -6.81 -8.33 19.06
CA HIS A 603 -7.87 -7.50 19.62
C HIS A 603 -7.71 -6.04 19.17
N PRO A 604 -8.13 -5.68 17.92
CA PRO A 604 -8.10 -4.31 17.47
C PRO A 604 -9.11 -3.47 18.28
N LEU A 605 -8.61 -2.72 19.27
CA LEU A 605 -9.44 -1.92 20.21
C LEU A 605 -9.97 -0.61 19.61
N ILE A 606 -9.66 -0.30 18.35
CA ILE A 606 -10.03 0.97 17.71
C ILE A 606 -10.89 0.77 16.47
N THR A 607 -11.88 1.64 16.30
CA THR A 607 -12.56 1.88 15.02
C THR A 607 -11.63 2.55 14.01
N VAL A 608 -11.83 2.26 12.73
CA VAL A 608 -11.08 2.83 11.57
C VAL A 608 -10.80 4.33 11.70
N THR A 609 -11.83 5.07 12.11
CA THR A 609 -11.83 6.54 12.17
C THR A 609 -10.84 7.08 13.21
N GLN A 610 -10.74 6.41 14.36
CA GLN A 610 -9.82 6.81 15.43
C GLN A 610 -8.37 6.43 15.08
N THR A 611 -8.14 5.33 14.36
CA THR A 611 -6.81 4.97 13.82
C THR A 611 -6.31 6.01 12.82
N LYS A 612 -7.18 6.52 11.94
CA LYS A 612 -6.85 7.62 11.00
C LYS A 612 -6.38 8.87 11.77
N ILE A 613 -7.08 9.27 12.83
CA ILE A 613 -6.69 10.44 13.66
C ILE A 613 -5.29 10.26 14.27
N LEU A 614 -5.00 9.08 14.82
CA LEU A 614 -3.72 8.80 15.45
C LEU A 614 -2.55 8.81 14.47
N LEU A 615 -2.73 8.18 13.31
CA LEU A 615 -1.71 8.12 12.25
C LEU A 615 -1.49 9.46 11.55
N VAL A 616 -2.50 10.32 11.49
CA VAL A 616 -2.42 11.60 10.77
C VAL A 616 -1.92 12.73 11.67
N PHE A 617 -2.30 12.75 12.94
CA PHE A 617 -1.86 13.80 13.87
C PHE A 617 -0.66 13.36 14.68
N PHE A 618 -0.76 12.27 15.44
CA PHE A 618 0.27 11.93 16.43
C PHE A 618 1.55 11.42 15.80
N TYR A 619 1.45 10.58 14.76
CA TYR A 619 2.62 10.04 14.09
C TYR A 619 3.59 11.12 13.54
N PRO A 620 3.13 12.13 12.77
CA PRO A 620 4.03 13.13 12.21
C PRO A 620 4.31 14.34 13.10
N LEU A 621 3.59 14.51 14.22
CA LEU A 621 3.75 15.66 15.12
C LEU A 621 5.19 15.84 15.60
N ASN A 622 5.90 14.73 15.81
CA ASN A 622 7.29 14.74 16.23
C ASN A 622 8.21 15.45 15.21
N SER A 623 8.05 15.14 13.92
CA SER A 623 8.85 15.72 12.84
C SER A 623 8.61 17.23 12.63
N CYS A 624 7.41 17.72 12.97
CA CYS A 624 7.10 19.16 12.99
C CYS A 624 7.65 19.87 14.23
N ALA A 625 7.63 19.20 15.39
CA ALA A 625 8.09 19.77 16.65
C ALA A 625 9.61 19.95 16.67
N ASN A 626 10.38 19.05 16.05
CA ASN A 626 11.84 19.05 16.09
C ASN A 626 12.51 20.38 15.65
N PRO A 627 12.21 20.97 14.48
CA PRO A 627 12.71 22.30 14.10
C PRO A 627 12.42 23.41 15.10
N LEU A 628 11.19 23.42 15.65
CA LEU A 628 10.76 24.40 16.65
C LEU A 628 11.52 24.21 17.95
N LEU A 629 11.70 22.96 18.38
CA LEU A 629 12.48 22.61 19.54
C LEU A 629 13.94 23.04 19.35
N TYR A 630 14.59 22.81 18.20
CA TYR A 630 15.95 23.31 17.96
C TYR A 630 16.03 24.84 18.04
N ALA A 631 15.07 25.53 17.43
CA ALA A 631 14.96 26.98 17.48
C ALA A 631 14.75 27.49 18.91
N LEU A 632 14.12 26.72 19.80
CA LEU A 632 13.85 27.12 21.19
C LEU A 632 14.94 26.71 22.19
N VAL A 633 15.53 25.54 21.97
CA VAL A 633 16.39 24.84 22.92
C VAL A 633 17.87 25.09 22.65
N THR A 634 18.27 25.09 21.37
CA THR A 634 19.68 24.97 20.97
C THR A 634 20.29 26.35 20.74
N GLN A 635 21.06 26.84 21.71
CA GLN A 635 21.75 28.13 21.62
C GLN A 635 22.70 28.23 20.41
N GLN A 636 23.35 27.12 20.04
CA GLN A 636 24.24 27.07 18.87
C GLN A 636 23.48 27.28 17.55
N TYR A 637 22.28 26.70 17.44
CA TYR A 637 21.41 26.86 16.27
C TYR A 637 20.87 28.30 16.17
N ARG A 638 20.34 28.85 17.28
CA ARG A 638 19.91 30.26 17.35
C ARG A 638 20.99 31.23 16.92
N ARG A 639 22.24 30.99 17.35
CA ARG A 639 23.38 31.82 16.99
C ARG A 639 23.64 31.82 15.49
N ASP A 640 23.72 30.63 14.89
CA ASP A 640 24.00 30.47 13.48
C ASP A 640 22.83 31.00 12.61
N PHE A 641 21.59 30.83 13.07
CA PHE A 641 20.39 31.44 12.49
C PHE A 641 20.47 32.98 12.44
N PHE A 642 20.75 33.64 13.57
CA PHE A 642 20.84 35.11 13.59
C PHE A 642 22.00 35.64 12.75
N ILE A 643 23.12 34.91 12.67
CA ILE A 643 24.24 35.28 11.80
C ILE A 643 23.85 35.17 10.32
N LEU A 644 23.11 34.12 9.93
CA LEU A 644 22.61 33.96 8.57
C LEU A 644 21.61 35.07 8.22
N MET A 645 20.64 35.34 9.08
CA MET A 645 19.67 36.44 8.89
C MET A 645 20.36 37.79 8.75
N GLY A 646 21.41 38.03 9.55
CA GLY A 646 22.22 39.25 9.46
C GLY A 646 22.94 39.42 8.11
N ARG A 647 23.25 38.34 7.38
CA ARG A 647 23.84 38.39 6.03
C ARG A 647 22.82 38.82 4.97
N TYR A 648 21.55 38.44 5.13
CA TYR A 648 20.45 38.87 4.27
C TYR A 648 19.85 40.23 4.67
N GLY A 649 20.52 40.98 5.55
CA GLY A 649 20.11 42.33 5.95
C GLY A 649 19.08 42.40 7.07
N LEU A 650 18.56 41.27 7.55
CA LEU A 650 17.55 41.18 8.60
C LEU A 650 18.19 40.97 9.98
N CYS A 651 17.72 41.67 11.02
CA CYS A 651 18.20 41.52 12.41
C CYS A 651 19.72 41.71 12.63
N LYS A 652 20.37 42.65 11.93
CA LYS A 652 21.81 42.97 12.07
C LYS A 652 22.25 43.17 13.53
N ASP A 653 21.47 43.89 14.34
CA ASP A 653 21.81 44.15 15.75
C ASP A 653 21.87 42.88 16.62
N ARG A 654 21.03 41.87 16.34
CA ARG A 654 21.08 40.57 17.04
C ARG A 654 22.24 39.71 16.55
N ALA A 655 22.58 39.78 15.26
CA ALA A 655 23.74 39.10 14.69
C ALA A 655 25.06 39.61 15.27
N GLU A 656 25.20 40.95 15.41
CA GLU A 656 26.35 41.63 16.01
C GLU A 656 26.58 41.23 17.48
N ARG A 657 25.52 41.18 18.31
CA ARG A 657 25.62 40.71 19.71
C ARG A 657 26.12 39.26 19.83
N HIS A 658 25.77 38.41 18.88
CA HIS A 658 26.20 37.01 18.86
C HIS A 658 27.63 36.82 18.31
N LYS A 659 28.14 37.76 17.50
CA LYS A 659 29.56 37.82 17.08
C LYS A 659 30.49 38.31 18.19
N GLY A 660 30.03 39.25 19.03
CA GLY A 660 30.82 39.88 20.10
C GLY A 660 31.19 38.99 21.31
N ALA A 661 30.63 37.77 21.42
CA ALA A 661 30.88 36.88 22.56
C ALA A 661 32.19 36.07 22.49
N ILE A 662 33.02 36.22 21.44
CA ILE A 662 34.23 35.39 21.21
C ILE A 662 35.54 36.19 21.22
N GLY A 663 35.53 37.51 21.39
CA GLY A 663 36.76 38.29 21.42
C GLY A 663 36.63 39.52 22.30
N GLY A 664 37.35 39.56 23.41
CA GLY A 664 37.41 40.73 24.27
C GLY A 664 37.97 41.93 23.52
N LYS A 665 37.10 42.89 23.19
CA LYS A 665 37.35 44.33 23.31
C LYS A 665 36.04 44.99 23.76
N PRO A 666 36.03 45.74 24.87
CA PRO A 666 34.86 46.51 25.24
C PRO A 666 34.65 47.63 24.20
N LEU A 667 33.42 47.76 23.69
CA LEU A 667 33.01 48.90 22.87
C LEU A 667 33.14 50.19 23.70
N PRO A 668 33.59 51.30 23.10
CA PRO A 668 33.64 52.58 23.80
C PRO A 668 32.22 53.06 24.08
N TYR A 669 31.97 53.32 25.36
CA TYR A 669 30.74 53.91 25.89
C TYR A 669 30.45 55.25 25.19
N LYS A 670 29.46 55.29 24.29
CA LYS A 670 28.87 56.56 23.84
C LYS A 670 28.01 57.11 24.98
N SER A 671 28.56 58.12 25.65
CA SER A 671 27.90 59.26 26.29
C SER A 671 26.39 59.13 26.52
N ALA A 672 26.01 58.87 27.77
CA ALA A 672 24.65 59.03 28.26
C ALA A 672 24.20 60.51 28.22
N PRO A 673 22.90 60.80 28.07
CA PRO A 673 22.38 62.15 28.19
C PRO A 673 22.41 62.61 29.66
N ARG A 674 22.85 63.84 29.89
CA ARG A 674 22.75 64.55 31.17
C ARG A 674 21.28 64.56 31.65
N PHE A 675 21.03 64.00 32.82
CA PHE A 675 19.88 64.38 33.64
C PHE A 675 20.31 64.62 35.11
N LYS A 676 19.74 65.68 35.67
CA LYS A 676 20.13 66.39 36.90
C LYS A 676 20.05 65.51 38.15
N LYS A 677 21.04 65.67 39.04
CA LYS A 677 20.92 65.29 40.47
C LYS A 677 19.87 66.16 41.16
N PRO A 678 19.20 65.62 42.18
CA PRO A 678 19.06 66.32 43.44
C PRO A 678 19.79 65.58 44.57
N ASN A 679 20.46 66.36 45.40
CA ASN A 679 21.11 65.94 46.65
C ASN A 679 20.06 65.54 47.69
N GLY A 680 20.35 64.49 48.46
CA GLY A 680 19.59 64.10 49.63
C GLY A 680 20.44 63.28 50.59
N LYS A 681 20.96 63.95 51.63
CA LYS A 681 21.64 63.36 52.78
C LYS A 681 20.75 62.30 53.46
N LYS A 682 21.38 61.27 54.04
CA LYS A 682 21.30 60.87 55.47
C LYS A 682 21.33 59.34 55.66
N SER A 683 22.45 58.92 56.23
CA SER A 683 22.52 58.43 57.62
C SER A 683 22.42 56.94 57.92
N CYS A 684 23.38 56.59 58.77
CA CYS A 684 23.44 55.56 59.81
C CYS A 684 23.53 54.10 59.37
N LYS A 685 24.65 53.42 59.65
CA LYS A 685 25.33 53.11 60.94
C LYS A 685 24.68 51.97 61.70
N SER A 686 25.59 51.25 62.35
CA SER A 686 25.43 50.43 63.55
C SER A 686 25.08 48.97 63.27
N ASN A 687 25.75 47.96 63.81
CA ASN A 687 26.77 47.96 64.86
C ASN A 687 27.70 46.75 64.76
N SER A 688 28.90 46.99 65.28
CA SER A 688 29.85 46.10 65.95
C SER A 688 29.17 45.03 66.84
N SER A 689 29.82 43.96 67.32
CA SER A 689 31.14 43.94 67.98
C SER A 689 31.53 42.51 68.37
N ILE A 690 32.86 42.23 68.31
CA ILE A 690 33.71 41.57 69.35
C ILE A 690 33.50 40.04 69.52
N SER A 691 34.51 39.18 69.73
CA SER A 691 35.98 39.16 69.62
C SER A 691 36.43 37.79 70.17
N ALA A 692 37.52 37.25 69.60
CA ALA A 692 38.50 36.30 70.17
C ALA A 692 37.99 34.93 70.69
N ASN A 693 38.67 33.79 70.54
CA ASN A 693 40.11 33.56 70.44
C ASN A 693 40.40 32.12 69.95
N GLY A 694 41.53 31.92 69.24
CA GLY A 694 42.40 30.75 69.41
C GLY A 694 42.21 29.47 68.58
N GLN A 695 43.04 29.33 67.52
CA GLN A 695 43.72 28.12 66.98
C GLN A 695 42.86 26.86 66.63
N ARG A 696 42.92 26.22 65.46
CA ARG A 696 44.05 25.92 64.56
C ARG A 696 43.47 25.36 63.24
N SER A 697 43.70 25.99 62.10
CA SER A 697 43.95 25.31 60.80
C SER A 697 44.21 26.32 59.69
N SER A 698 45.26 26.02 58.96
CA SER A 698 45.94 26.75 57.90
C SER A 698 45.13 26.91 56.63
N VAL A 699 44.99 28.14 56.12
CA VAL A 699 45.06 28.47 54.69
C VAL A 699 45.70 29.85 54.56
N LEU A 700 46.97 29.90 54.15
CA LEU A 700 47.65 31.14 53.77
C LEU A 700 47.40 31.38 52.28
N THR A 701 46.67 32.43 51.95
CA THR A 701 46.70 33.07 50.64
C THR A 701 47.82 34.11 50.68
N THR A 702 48.83 34.03 49.81
CA THR A 702 49.22 35.09 48.84
C THR A 702 50.58 34.84 48.16
N CYS A 703 50.62 35.34 46.93
CA CYS A 703 51.61 35.32 45.86
C CYS A 703 53.07 35.62 46.23
N VAL A 704 54.03 35.09 45.46
CA VAL A 704 55.19 35.83 44.89
C VAL A 704 55.69 35.10 43.60
N SER A 705 55.93 35.86 42.53
CA SER A 705 56.66 35.46 41.32
C SER A 705 58.18 35.46 41.54
N VAL A 706 58.95 34.51 41.01
CA VAL A 706 60.38 34.70 40.63
C VAL A 706 60.76 33.78 39.44
N GLU A 707 61.45 34.38 38.46
CA GLU A 707 62.09 33.81 37.25
C GLU A 707 63.28 32.87 37.52
N LEU A 708 63.70 32.11 36.48
CA LEU A 708 65.09 32.00 35.93
C LEU A 708 65.11 30.90 34.82
N THR A 709 65.84 30.91 33.68
CA THR A 709 67.01 31.69 33.20
C THR A 709 67.26 31.47 31.68
N LEU A 710 68.04 32.39 31.05
CA LEU A 710 69.00 32.25 29.91
C LEU A 710 68.45 32.24 28.45
N VAL A 711 68.91 33.02 27.42
CA VAL A 711 70.11 33.86 27.14
C VAL A 711 69.76 34.96 26.09
N ARG A 712 70.58 36.01 26.08
CA ARG A 712 70.57 37.27 25.29
C ARG A 712 71.36 37.18 23.97
N SER A 713 70.89 37.85 22.90
CA SER A 713 71.66 38.57 21.85
C SER A 713 70.63 39.19 20.88
N GLY A 714 70.54 40.47 20.50
CA GLY A 714 71.55 41.49 20.25
C GLY A 714 71.58 41.80 18.74
N SER A 715 71.00 42.92 18.26
CA SER A 715 71.56 43.78 17.18
C SER A 715 70.61 44.91 16.74
N LYS A 716 71.24 46.00 16.29
CA LYS A 716 70.73 47.32 15.86
C LYS A 716 70.47 47.39 14.34
N HIS A 717 69.79 48.47 13.92
CA HIS A 717 69.79 49.20 12.61
C HIS A 717 68.37 49.37 12.05
N SER A 718 67.81 50.60 11.93
CA SER A 718 68.15 51.79 11.12
C SER A 718 67.71 51.69 9.65
N HIS A 719 67.24 52.84 9.13
CA HIS A 719 66.78 53.21 7.77
C HIS A 719 65.25 53.07 7.55
N ARG A 720 64.43 54.14 7.62
CA ARG A 720 64.38 55.42 6.86
C ARG A 720 64.03 55.18 5.38
N CYS A 721 62.82 55.58 4.96
CA CYS A 721 62.57 56.60 3.92
C CYS A 721 61.07 56.69 3.54
N ARG A 722 60.54 57.91 3.66
CA ARG A 722 59.39 58.49 2.95
C ARG A 722 59.98 59.47 1.90
N PRO A 723 59.32 59.77 0.78
CA PRO A 723 58.61 61.06 0.61
C PRO A 723 57.23 60.90 -0.10
N GLU A 724 56.17 61.67 0.21
CA GLU A 724 55.79 63.03 -0.26
C GLU A 724 55.56 63.11 -1.80
N TYR A 725 54.60 63.82 -2.41
CA TYR A 725 53.41 64.64 -2.12
C TYR A 725 52.78 64.97 -3.50
N LYS A 726 51.46 65.20 -3.62
CA LYS A 726 50.82 66.39 -4.28
C LYS A 726 49.33 66.17 -4.59
N ASN A 727 48.51 67.05 -4.02
CA ASN A 727 47.15 67.41 -4.46
C ASN A 727 47.20 68.20 -5.77
N VAL A 728 46.12 68.18 -6.58
CA VAL A 728 45.30 69.34 -7.01
C VAL A 728 43.97 68.79 -7.56
N GLY A 729 42.86 69.46 -7.21
CA GLY A 729 41.49 69.07 -7.55
C GLY A 729 40.93 69.64 -8.86
N GLY A 730 39.61 69.51 -9.03
CA GLY A 730 38.82 70.16 -10.07
C GLY A 730 37.57 69.36 -10.44
N GLU A 731 36.40 69.90 -10.10
CA GLU A 731 35.05 69.47 -10.48
C GLU A 731 34.83 69.48 -12.01
N ILE A 732 33.81 68.75 -12.50
CA ILE A 732 32.66 69.30 -13.26
C ILE A 732 31.62 68.20 -13.53
N VAL A 733 30.37 68.64 -13.41
CA VAL A 733 29.07 67.98 -13.60
C VAL A 733 28.72 67.83 -15.08
N ALA A 734 27.99 66.77 -15.46
CA ALA A 734 26.98 66.85 -16.52
C ALA A 734 25.85 65.84 -16.26
N ARG A 735 24.63 66.38 -16.18
CA ARG A 735 23.32 65.72 -16.21
C ARG A 735 22.76 65.88 -17.62
N ASP A 736 21.71 65.12 -17.93
CA ASP A 736 20.63 65.32 -18.94
C ASP A 736 20.40 64.00 -19.69
N THR A 737 19.20 63.53 -20.04
CA THR A 737 17.79 63.97 -19.92
C THR A 737 16.93 62.74 -20.31
N TYR A 738 15.64 62.74 -19.95
CA TYR A 738 14.66 61.74 -20.39
C TYR A 738 13.94 62.19 -21.67
N GLU A 739 13.58 61.24 -22.54
CA GLU A 739 12.55 61.44 -23.56
C GLU A 739 11.54 60.28 -23.56
N VAL A 740 10.26 60.65 -23.64
CA VAL A 740 9.08 59.78 -23.75
C VAL A 740 8.47 60.06 -25.12
N ASP A 741 8.21 59.02 -25.92
CA ASP A 741 7.53 59.17 -27.20
C ASP A 741 6.06 58.72 -27.13
N SER A 742 5.26 59.43 -27.91
CA SER A 742 3.80 59.47 -27.93
C SER A 742 3.21 58.36 -28.80
N HIS A 743 3.12 57.14 -28.30
CA HIS A 743 2.09 56.14 -28.66
C HIS A 743 2.22 54.95 -27.71
N GLY A 744 1.38 54.90 -26.67
CA GLY A 744 1.44 53.84 -25.67
C GLY A 744 1.23 52.44 -26.24
N LYS A 745 2.29 51.60 -26.23
CA LYS A 745 2.24 50.15 -25.93
C LYS A 745 3.61 49.45 -25.99
N LEU A 746 3.75 48.49 -25.04
CA LEU A 746 4.32 47.14 -25.14
C LEU A 746 5.82 46.84 -24.87
N ARG A 747 5.98 45.91 -23.92
CA ARG A 747 6.72 44.63 -23.93
C ARG A 747 8.25 44.58 -23.72
N THR A 748 8.57 43.90 -22.61
CA THR A 748 9.46 42.73 -22.47
C THR A 748 10.38 42.38 -23.64
N THR A 749 11.67 42.21 -23.32
CA THR A 749 12.47 41.12 -23.88
C THR A 749 13.35 40.49 -22.80
N GLU A 750 13.31 39.17 -22.82
CA GLU A 750 14.17 38.20 -22.14
C GLU A 750 15.62 38.29 -22.61
N ASN A 751 16.47 37.48 -21.96
CA ASN A 751 17.82 37.00 -22.28
C ASN A 751 18.78 37.37 -21.14
N LEU A 752 19.44 36.45 -20.44
CA LEU A 752 19.79 35.06 -20.74
C LEU A 752 20.10 34.34 -19.41
#